data_AF-A0A959PAQ7-F1
#
_entry.id   AF-A0A959PAQ7-F1
#
_cell.length_a   1.000
_cell.length_b   1.000
_cell.length_c   1.000
_cell.angle_alpha   90.00
_cell.angle_beta   90.00
_cell.angle_gamma   90.00
#
_symmetry.space_group_name_H-M   'P 1'
#
loop_
_entity.id
_entity.type
_entity.pdbx_description
1 polymer ?
#
loop_
_entity_poly.entity_id
_entity_poly.type
_entity_poly.pdbx_seq_one_letter_code
_entity_poly.pdbx_strand_id
1 'polypeptide(L)'
;MSKDTLFRRIHFLCAFSVALFTLNFAMAQTDGVEDRPIKLRGPEVGGVAPDGMKDFNEVPHPFICVGPNEQPREMNPGGKAIPSHSANRGNGTGRINCVVVNPNDQKNVFACSPTGGLFVTYNEGLSWRNGGTDKLPVSGCAGVTINPENPNQWIIATGDSDDRFMYSDGVWRTSDAGKTWVNINGKNPEKTFPVSEIGWEWTLVGDIVAHPCNFNRIFVASNKGLFATNNALEEDGKKVRWTKMADSFFYDIEIYPWDESVIFAAGEEFKMSSDCGLTWKSLPIPDYPNADKFPFLRMELEFNNDQPDYIYAAVTCADKHGTASMGEATLQRFHIPTGKWEEIRSLRTGMNNMIPTRGRAFDINPKDSMMIVVGNVQPVYRSVDGGQSFEKIERGQMHDDIHHLVFAPDGKTLWATHDGGVSISFDAGLTFQPRDKGIGAANVFGVAVAQSEKMQVLYGGYDTGGNLLRDSTWYHVSWGDGFQTIIDHSDPAVMFATKQGGHINRTTDGGDNWNDAVYSGANKAEWHTWIRMNTQYSNVIYLAGQQVVRSTSIGEDWETIFDVRDHDGLFTAYKLFLSETNPDVMYIYCLGEEKHHPVLFRTNRLNEESVLRITWERVELPSDGWISGIAIDPDDWEKCWVAYQRHEPEGKVFRYTGEKWIDIGKDLGYAVVECIALDKNSEERIYLGSNYGVFTRDRYGKEWTNLTGMPGVWMKSMAINYVTNQLIIGTHGRGVWACDLLE
;
A
#
# COMPACT_ATOMS: atom_id res chain seq x y z
N MET A 1 -36.65 -22.32 -36.12
CA MET A 1 -37.37 -21.31 -35.31
C MET A 1 -36.78 -21.40 -33.91
N SER A 2 -35.68 -20.68 -33.66
CA SER A 2 -35.60 -19.33 -33.04
C SER A 2 -35.87 -19.38 -31.53
N LYS A 3 -35.18 -18.70 -30.61
CA LYS A 3 -34.06 -17.75 -30.62
C LYS A 3 -33.75 -17.50 -29.12
N ASP A 4 -32.51 -17.15 -28.83
CA ASP A 4 -32.08 -16.20 -27.80
C ASP A 4 -32.19 -16.53 -26.28
N THR A 5 -31.08 -16.21 -25.61
CA THR A 5 -30.89 -15.77 -24.20
C THR A 5 -30.44 -16.78 -23.14
N LEU A 6 -29.12 -17.03 -23.06
CA LEU A 6 -28.40 -17.13 -21.76
C LEU A 6 -26.88 -16.91 -21.95
N PHE A 7 -26.49 -15.64 -22.09
CA PHE A 7 -25.09 -15.18 -21.99
C PHE A 7 -25.07 -13.98 -21.01
N ARG A 8 -24.03 -13.93 -20.17
CA ARG A 8 -23.66 -12.88 -19.17
C ARG A 8 -24.08 -13.13 -17.72
N ARG A 9 -23.11 -13.58 -16.93
CA ARG A 9 -22.78 -13.30 -15.50
C ARG A 9 -21.69 -14.33 -15.17
N ILE A 10 -20.41 -13.99 -15.14
CA ILE A 10 -19.66 -13.54 -13.96
C ILE A 10 -18.37 -12.88 -14.48
N HIS A 11 -18.18 -11.60 -14.17
CA HIS A 11 -16.91 -10.88 -14.13
C HIS A 11 -17.00 -10.04 -12.86
N PHE A 12 -15.86 -9.79 -12.20
CA PHE A 12 -15.64 -9.28 -10.84
C PHE A 12 -15.44 -10.37 -9.78
N LEU A 13 -14.18 -10.80 -9.66
CA LEU A 13 -13.52 -11.31 -8.47
C LEU A 13 -12.05 -11.52 -8.88
N CYS A 14 -11.12 -10.63 -8.51
CA CYS A 14 -9.67 -10.88 -8.46
C CYS A 14 -8.92 -9.62 -7.99
N ALA A 15 -8.92 -9.37 -6.68
CA ALA A 15 -7.92 -8.53 -6.02
C ALA A 15 -7.16 -9.43 -5.05
N PHE A 16 -6.04 -10.04 -5.49
CA PHE A 16 -5.21 -10.87 -4.62
C PHE A 16 -3.80 -11.07 -5.17
N SER A 17 -2.83 -10.28 -4.72
CA SER A 17 -1.67 -10.78 -3.96
C SER A 17 -0.77 -9.64 -3.44
N VAL A 18 -1.25 -8.99 -2.39
CA VAL A 18 -0.45 -8.81 -1.15
C VAL A 18 -1.24 -9.34 0.08
N ALA A 19 -2.50 -9.77 -0.09
CA ALA A 19 -3.43 -10.08 1.00
C ALA A 19 -3.93 -11.54 1.09
N LEU A 20 -3.21 -12.54 0.56
CA LEU A 20 -3.58 -13.97 0.71
C LEU A 20 -2.62 -14.71 1.66
N PHE A 21 -2.79 -14.43 2.96
CA PHE A 21 -2.46 -15.35 4.04
C PHE A 21 -3.74 -16.13 4.38
N THR A 22 -3.73 -17.46 4.21
CA THR A 22 -4.82 -18.31 4.70
C THR A 22 -4.28 -19.52 5.44
N LEU A 23 -4.93 -19.76 6.57
CA LEU A 23 -4.81 -20.86 7.52
C LEU A 23 -4.78 -22.25 6.87
N ASN A 24 -4.11 -23.19 7.56
CA ASN A 24 -4.71 -24.49 7.86
C ASN A 24 -4.09 -25.10 9.14
N PHE A 25 -4.81 -25.00 10.26
CA PHE A 25 -4.97 -26.15 11.16
C PHE A 25 -6.37 -26.68 10.89
N ALA A 26 -6.47 -27.73 10.06
CA ALA A 26 -7.71 -28.44 9.85
C ALA A 26 -7.83 -29.53 10.93
N MET A 27 -8.95 -29.44 11.66
CA MET A 27 -9.48 -30.49 12.50
C MET A 27 -9.64 -31.79 11.69
N ALA A 28 -8.99 -32.86 12.14
CA ALA A 28 -9.41 -34.22 11.85
C ALA A 28 -10.25 -34.71 13.03
N GLN A 29 -11.52 -35.02 12.78
CA GLN A 29 -12.34 -35.82 13.69
C GLN A 29 -11.81 -37.26 13.71
N THR A 30 -11.30 -37.70 14.85
CA THR A 30 -11.43 -39.10 15.31
C THR A 30 -11.47 -39.13 16.84
N ASP A 31 -12.56 -39.70 17.33
CA ASP A 31 -12.91 -40.19 18.67
C ASP A 31 -11.89 -40.11 19.83
N GLY A 32 -12.36 -39.48 20.91
CA GLY A 32 -12.18 -39.91 22.30
C GLY A 32 -10.77 -39.87 22.90
N VAL A 33 -10.53 -38.91 23.82
CA VAL A 33 -10.01 -39.12 25.19
C VAL A 33 -9.77 -37.76 25.87
N GLU A 34 -10.42 -37.63 27.03
CA GLU A 34 -10.28 -36.74 28.19
C GLU A 34 -9.41 -35.45 28.17
N ASP A 35 -10.07 -34.37 28.61
CA ASP A 35 -9.58 -33.08 29.06
C ASP A 35 -8.29 -33.11 29.89
N ARG A 36 -7.27 -32.35 29.43
CA ARG A 36 -6.35 -31.62 30.31
C ARG A 36 -5.99 -30.27 29.69
N PRO A 37 -6.21 -29.14 30.38
CA PRO A 37 -5.87 -27.82 29.84
C PRO A 37 -4.35 -27.65 29.83
N ILE A 38 -3.77 -27.52 28.63
CA ILE A 38 -2.40 -27.04 28.46
C ILE A 38 -2.40 -25.54 28.80
N LYS A 39 -1.87 -25.19 29.97
CA LYS A 39 -1.51 -23.82 30.33
C LYS A 39 -0.43 -23.34 29.37
N LEU A 40 -0.84 -22.63 28.31
CA LEU A 40 0.06 -21.72 27.60
C LEU A 40 0.32 -20.55 28.55
N ARG A 41 1.55 -20.50 29.10
CA ARG A 41 2.07 -19.28 29.73
C ARG A 41 2.12 -18.23 28.63
N GLY A 42 1.21 -17.27 28.65
CA GLY A 42 1.35 -16.05 27.87
C GLY A 42 2.65 -15.35 28.25
N PRO A 43 3.37 -14.73 27.31
CA PRO A 43 4.41 -13.78 27.69
C PRO A 43 3.76 -12.68 28.51
N GLU A 44 4.37 -12.38 29.66
CA GLU A 44 3.97 -11.26 30.50
C GLU A 44 3.95 -9.97 29.70
N VAL A 45 2.91 -9.17 29.95
CA VAL A 45 2.69 -7.84 29.41
C VAL A 45 3.93 -6.99 29.73
N GLY A 46 4.72 -6.75 28.69
CA GLY A 46 5.98 -6.00 28.75
C GLY A 46 6.37 -5.53 27.36
N GLY A 47 5.41 -4.94 26.64
CA GLY A 47 5.64 -4.29 25.35
C GLY A 47 6.38 -2.97 25.52
N VAL A 48 7.65 -3.04 25.88
CA VAL A 48 8.59 -1.97 25.61
C VAL A 48 9.05 -2.22 24.18
N ALA A 49 8.74 -1.31 23.25
CA ALA A 49 9.39 -1.29 21.94
C ALA A 49 10.91 -1.44 22.17
N PRO A 50 11.64 -2.30 21.44
CA PRO A 50 13.09 -2.34 21.60
C PRO A 50 13.61 -0.90 21.48
N ASP A 51 14.31 -0.45 22.52
CA ASP A 51 14.94 0.86 22.55
C ASP A 51 15.76 1.05 21.28
N GLY A 52 15.39 2.03 20.46
CA GLY A 52 16.23 2.60 19.41
C GLY A 52 16.40 1.73 18.17
N MET A 53 16.20 2.36 17.00
CA MET A 53 16.89 1.98 15.77
C MET A 53 18.33 1.56 16.13
N LYS A 54 18.77 0.40 15.64
CA LYS A 54 20.21 0.12 15.65
C LYS A 54 20.89 1.27 14.91
N ASP A 55 21.96 1.81 15.48
CA ASP A 55 22.85 2.71 14.77
C ASP A 55 23.47 1.90 13.62
N PHE A 56 22.91 2.04 12.43
CA PHE A 56 23.53 1.51 11.21
C PHE A 56 24.76 2.35 10.90
N ASN A 57 25.76 1.74 10.25
CA ASN A 57 26.80 2.54 9.61
C ASN A 57 26.15 3.31 8.47
N GLU A 58 26.05 4.63 8.61
CA GLU A 58 25.33 5.51 7.70
C GLU A 58 26.27 6.39 6.90
N VAL A 59 26.00 6.51 5.59
CA VAL A 59 26.68 7.43 4.69
C VAL A 59 25.60 8.26 3.98
N PRO A 60 25.60 9.59 4.15
CA PRO A 60 24.75 10.48 3.35
C PRO A 60 25.01 10.30 1.87
N HIS A 61 23.95 9.99 1.11
CA HIS A 61 24.02 9.80 -0.33
C HIS A 61 22.89 10.59 -1.01
N PRO A 62 23.17 11.42 -2.03
CA PRO A 62 22.18 12.33 -2.58
C PRO A 62 21.16 11.58 -3.46
N PHE A 63 20.06 11.15 -2.85
CA PHE A 63 18.89 10.65 -3.59
C PHE A 63 17.99 11.79 -4.05
N ILE A 64 17.50 11.69 -5.29
CA ILE A 64 16.55 12.62 -5.88
C ILE A 64 15.26 11.91 -6.26
N CYS A 65 14.13 12.53 -5.96
CA CYS A 65 12.83 12.05 -6.41
C CYS A 65 12.67 12.31 -7.92
N VAL A 66 12.39 11.25 -8.67
CA VAL A 66 12.12 11.28 -10.12
C VAL A 66 10.60 11.37 -10.40
N GLY A 67 9.76 10.98 -9.43
CA GLY A 67 8.31 11.16 -9.46
C GLY A 67 7.52 9.85 -9.63
N PRO A 68 6.26 9.89 -10.09
CA PRO A 68 5.52 11.08 -10.46
C PRO A 68 5.03 11.84 -9.23
N ASN A 69 5.21 13.15 -9.26
CA ASN A 69 4.58 14.09 -8.32
C ASN A 69 3.39 14.80 -8.97
N GLU A 70 2.92 14.35 -10.12
CA GLU A 70 1.76 14.91 -10.82
C GLU A 70 1.06 13.77 -11.55
N GLN A 71 -0.23 13.92 -11.84
CA GLN A 71 -0.94 12.87 -12.58
C GLN A 71 -0.24 12.61 -13.92
N PRO A 72 0.10 11.35 -14.20
CA PRO A 72 0.65 10.97 -15.49
C PRO A 72 -0.34 11.27 -16.62
N ARG A 73 0.17 11.75 -17.76
CA ARG A 73 -0.65 12.04 -18.93
C ARG A 73 -1.18 10.78 -19.56
N GLU A 74 -2.47 10.74 -19.84
CA GLU A 74 -3.04 9.63 -20.57
C GLU A 74 -2.55 9.62 -22.02
N MET A 75 -2.17 8.44 -22.48
CA MET A 75 -1.98 8.17 -23.88
C MET A 75 -3.33 7.89 -24.54
N ASN A 76 -3.78 8.80 -25.40
CA ASN A 76 -5.00 8.63 -26.19
C ASN A 76 -4.70 8.48 -27.69
N PRO A 77 -4.21 7.32 -28.15
CA PRO A 77 -4.20 7.01 -29.56
C PRO A 77 -5.62 6.61 -29.96
N GLY A 78 -6.19 7.24 -30.98
CA GLY A 78 -7.51 6.91 -31.53
C GLY A 78 -7.58 5.50 -32.15
N GLY A 79 -7.53 4.45 -31.34
CA GLY A 79 -7.47 3.06 -31.77
C GLY A 79 -7.69 2.04 -30.65
N LYS A 80 -8.96 1.70 -30.39
CA LYS A 80 -9.56 0.42 -29.92
C LYS A 80 -8.93 -0.46 -28.81
N ALA A 81 -7.79 -0.18 -28.20
CA ALA A 81 -7.21 -1.05 -27.16
C ALA A 81 -7.58 -0.66 -25.72
N ILE A 82 -7.97 0.60 -25.49
CA ILE A 82 -8.44 1.08 -24.18
C ILE A 82 -9.96 1.24 -24.28
N PRO A 83 -10.77 0.52 -23.46
CA PRO A 83 -12.22 0.69 -23.47
C PRO A 83 -12.58 2.16 -23.28
N SER A 84 -13.54 2.68 -24.04
CA SER A 84 -13.97 4.09 -23.93
C SER A 84 -14.49 4.47 -22.53
N HIS A 85 -14.83 3.49 -21.69
CA HIS A 85 -15.19 3.69 -20.28
C HIS A 85 -13.97 3.85 -19.35
N SER A 86 -12.76 3.57 -19.84
CA SER A 86 -11.50 3.69 -19.11
C SER A 86 -10.80 5.03 -19.33
N ALA A 87 -11.08 5.73 -20.44
CA ALA A 87 -10.48 7.04 -20.77
C ALA A 87 -10.89 8.22 -19.85
N ASN A 88 -11.73 7.95 -18.85
CA ASN A 88 -12.18 8.93 -17.87
C ASN A 88 -11.76 8.53 -16.44
N ARG A 89 -10.98 7.46 -16.24
CA ARG A 89 -10.55 7.08 -14.88
C ARG A 89 -9.38 7.98 -14.47
N GLY A 90 -9.48 8.68 -13.34
CA GLY A 90 -8.33 9.44 -12.84
C GLY A 90 -7.15 8.51 -12.57
N ASN A 91 -6.00 8.77 -13.19
CA ASN A 91 -4.74 8.06 -12.93
C ASN A 91 -3.93 8.78 -11.87
N GLY A 92 -3.29 7.99 -11.02
CA GLY A 92 -2.94 8.51 -9.73
C GLY A 92 -1.48 8.73 -9.44
N THR A 93 -1.25 9.71 -8.58
CA THR A 93 0.00 9.86 -7.85
C THR A 93 0.13 8.89 -6.68
N GLY A 94 -0.84 8.01 -6.45
CA GLY A 94 -0.88 7.00 -5.37
C GLY A 94 -1.94 7.24 -4.30
N ARG A 95 -2.09 6.26 -3.41
CA ARG A 95 -3.20 6.16 -2.45
C ARG A 95 -3.18 7.24 -1.38
N ILE A 96 -4.33 7.90 -1.21
CA ILE A 96 -4.63 8.80 -0.08
C ILE A 96 -5.85 8.23 0.66
N ASN A 97 -5.70 8.01 1.97
CA ASN A 97 -6.80 7.49 2.79
C ASN A 97 -7.64 8.61 3.36
N CYS A 98 -7.03 9.66 3.89
CA CYS A 98 -7.72 10.72 4.63
C CYS A 98 -7.31 12.11 4.13
N VAL A 99 -8.23 13.06 4.24
CA VAL A 99 -7.99 14.49 3.99
C VAL A 99 -8.62 15.31 5.11
N VAL A 100 -7.89 16.28 5.64
CA VAL A 100 -8.33 17.15 6.74
C VAL A 100 -8.30 18.60 6.25
N VAL A 101 -9.47 19.23 6.25
CA VAL A 101 -9.66 20.64 5.87
C VAL A 101 -9.47 21.50 7.10
N ASN A 102 -8.64 22.54 7.02
CA ASN A 102 -8.49 23.46 8.13
C ASN A 102 -9.78 24.28 8.33
N PRO A 103 -10.41 24.25 9.51
CA PRO A 103 -11.67 24.93 9.75
C PRO A 103 -11.56 26.47 9.64
N ASN A 104 -10.36 27.02 9.85
CA ASN A 104 -10.10 28.45 9.78
C ASN A 104 -9.62 28.93 8.39
N ASP A 105 -9.19 28.00 7.51
CA ASP A 105 -8.75 28.31 6.15
C ASP A 105 -8.96 27.10 5.22
N GLN A 106 -10.03 27.11 4.44
CA GLN A 106 -10.38 26.01 3.53
C GLN A 106 -9.35 25.78 2.40
N LYS A 107 -8.42 26.71 2.17
CA LYS A 107 -7.32 26.51 1.22
C LYS A 107 -6.18 25.71 1.83
N ASN A 108 -6.11 25.65 3.16
CA ASN A 108 -5.15 24.85 3.89
C ASN A 108 -5.73 23.46 4.16
N VAL A 109 -5.22 22.46 3.46
CA VAL A 109 -5.72 21.09 3.50
C VAL A 109 -4.54 20.13 3.65
N PHE A 110 -4.76 19.05 4.37
CA PHE A 110 -3.78 18.00 4.62
C PHE A 110 -4.28 16.70 4.02
N ALA A 111 -3.41 15.95 3.34
CA ALA A 111 -3.71 14.65 2.76
C ALA A 111 -2.79 13.59 3.37
N CYS A 112 -3.37 12.49 3.83
CA CYS A 112 -2.68 11.42 4.54
C CYS A 112 -2.62 10.17 3.66
N SER A 113 -1.41 9.83 3.21
CA SER A 113 -1.13 8.58 2.50
C SER A 113 -0.62 7.51 3.47
N PRO A 114 -1.22 6.31 3.50
CA PRO A 114 -0.81 5.25 4.42
C PRO A 114 0.63 4.79 4.21
N THR A 115 1.16 4.90 2.99
CA THR A 115 2.56 4.57 2.66
C THR A 115 3.39 5.80 2.30
N GLY A 116 2.79 6.82 1.69
CA GLY A 116 3.50 8.00 1.19
C GLY A 116 3.61 9.18 2.13
N GLY A 117 2.91 9.14 3.26
CA GLY A 117 2.99 10.15 4.30
C GLY A 117 2.08 11.35 4.15
N LEU A 118 2.45 12.41 4.85
CA LEU A 118 1.63 13.62 4.95
C LEU A 118 1.96 14.58 3.80
N PHE A 119 0.93 15.12 3.17
CA PHE A 119 1.05 16.21 2.21
C PHE A 119 0.20 17.40 2.66
N VAL A 120 0.68 18.62 2.41
CA VAL A 120 -0.02 19.85 2.77
C VAL A 120 -0.14 20.78 1.57
N THR A 121 -1.32 21.36 1.41
CA THR A 121 -1.58 22.46 0.47
C THR A 121 -2.00 23.71 1.24
N TYR A 122 -1.74 24.88 0.63
CA TYR A 122 -2.21 26.20 1.08
C TYR A 122 -2.95 26.94 -0.04
N ASN A 123 -3.26 26.23 -1.13
CA ASN A 123 -3.89 26.77 -2.32
C ASN A 123 -4.93 25.79 -2.88
N GLU A 124 -5.68 25.15 -1.99
CA GLU A 124 -6.83 24.30 -2.36
C GLU A 124 -6.41 23.17 -3.32
N GLY A 125 -5.24 22.58 -3.08
CA GLY A 125 -4.76 21.41 -3.82
C GLY A 125 -4.28 21.69 -5.25
N LEU A 126 -4.08 22.96 -5.62
CA LEU A 126 -3.38 23.30 -6.88
C LEU A 126 -1.91 22.83 -6.85
N SER A 127 -1.30 22.82 -5.67
CA SER A 127 -0.01 22.20 -5.41
C SER A 127 0.08 21.70 -3.98
N TRP A 128 0.70 20.53 -3.82
CA TRP A 128 1.01 19.91 -2.53
C TRP A 128 2.51 19.90 -2.29
N ARG A 129 2.89 19.93 -1.02
CA ARG A 129 4.25 19.64 -0.58
C ARG A 129 4.23 18.54 0.46
N ASN A 130 5.31 17.77 0.55
CA ASN A 130 5.50 16.85 1.66
C ASN A 130 5.49 17.61 3.00
N GLY A 131 4.77 17.07 3.99
CA GLY A 131 4.63 17.61 5.33
C GLY A 131 5.84 17.36 6.24
N GLY A 132 6.93 16.81 5.70
CA GLY A 132 8.16 16.50 6.42
C GLY A 132 8.27 15.06 6.94
N THR A 133 7.31 14.20 6.59
CA THR A 133 7.28 12.79 7.02
C THR A 133 8.36 11.94 6.37
N ASP A 134 8.99 12.42 5.29
CA ASP A 134 10.14 11.75 4.67
C ASP A 134 11.35 11.62 5.62
N LYS A 135 11.39 12.42 6.70
CA LYS A 135 12.44 12.40 7.73
C LYS A 135 12.14 11.46 8.89
N LEU A 136 10.96 10.83 8.90
CA LEU A 136 10.55 9.93 9.97
C LEU A 136 11.03 8.50 9.67
N PRO A 137 11.20 7.65 10.71
CA PRO A 137 11.48 6.23 10.53
C PRO A 137 10.49 5.54 9.60
N VAL A 138 9.23 5.94 9.67
CA VAL A 138 8.15 5.53 8.78
C VAL A 138 7.48 6.77 8.21
N SER A 139 7.43 6.86 6.87
CA SER A 139 6.82 8.03 6.21
C SER A 139 5.29 7.99 6.23
N GLY A 140 4.67 6.81 6.23
CA GLY A 140 3.21 6.62 6.18
C GLY A 140 2.44 7.41 7.23
N CYS A 141 1.27 7.94 6.85
CA CYS A 141 0.42 8.76 7.71
C CYS A 141 -1.03 8.28 7.63
N ALA A 142 -1.57 7.87 8.78
CA ALA A 142 -2.94 7.39 8.92
C ALA A 142 -3.93 8.55 9.15
N GLY A 143 -3.50 9.56 9.92
CA GLY A 143 -4.33 10.71 10.27
C GLY A 143 -3.51 11.89 10.79
N VAL A 144 -4.12 13.06 10.78
CA VAL A 144 -3.51 14.32 11.24
C VAL A 144 -4.55 15.18 11.95
N THR A 145 -4.13 15.82 13.04
CA THR A 145 -4.88 16.89 13.68
C THR A 145 -4.04 18.15 13.75
N ILE A 146 -4.69 19.31 13.61
CA ILE A 146 -4.03 20.61 13.48
C ILE A 146 -4.47 21.54 14.60
N ASN A 147 -3.55 22.39 15.07
CA ASN A 147 -3.92 23.41 16.03
C ASN A 147 -4.60 24.59 15.29
N PRO A 148 -5.90 24.84 15.53
CA PRO A 148 -6.61 25.94 14.87
C PRO A 148 -6.05 27.33 15.24
N GLU A 149 -5.40 27.46 16.40
CA GLU A 149 -4.80 28.71 16.88
C GLU A 149 -3.34 28.91 16.43
N ASN A 150 -2.65 27.82 16.05
CA ASN A 150 -1.26 27.87 15.60
C ASN A 150 -1.05 26.95 14.38
N PRO A 151 -1.06 27.50 13.15
CA PRO A 151 -0.95 26.70 11.93
C PRO A 151 0.41 26.00 11.74
N ASN A 152 1.39 26.22 12.62
CA ASN A 152 2.66 25.50 12.62
C ASN A 152 2.66 24.24 13.49
N GLN A 153 1.60 24.02 14.30
CA GLN A 153 1.50 22.89 15.22
C GLN A 153 0.54 21.83 14.68
N TRP A 154 1.08 20.65 14.41
CA TRP A 154 0.33 19.49 13.94
C TRP A 154 0.73 18.25 14.74
N ILE A 155 -0.18 17.30 14.84
CA ILE A 155 0.09 15.98 15.41
C ILE A 155 -0.43 14.96 14.41
N ILE A 156 0.39 13.95 14.12
CA ILE A 156 0.05 12.87 13.19
C ILE A 156 0.10 11.52 13.88
N ALA A 157 -0.70 10.60 13.38
CA ALA A 157 -0.48 9.18 13.55
C ALA A 157 0.18 8.61 12.29
N THR A 158 1.27 7.88 12.48
CA THR A 158 1.98 7.22 11.36
C THR A 158 1.36 5.87 11.01
N GLY A 159 1.63 5.36 9.81
CA GLY A 159 1.17 4.06 9.32
C GLY A 159 -0.15 4.10 8.55
N ASP A 160 -0.89 3.00 8.60
CA ASP A 160 -2.15 2.78 7.90
C ASP A 160 -3.34 2.66 8.88
N SER A 161 -4.54 3.01 8.41
CA SER A 161 -5.80 2.95 9.16
C SER A 161 -6.67 1.74 8.81
N ASP A 162 -6.29 0.97 7.77
CA ASP A 162 -7.13 -0.13 7.25
C ASP A 162 -6.33 -1.36 6.77
N ASP A 163 -5.70 -1.25 5.61
CA ASP A 163 -5.29 -2.40 4.79
C ASP A 163 -3.91 -2.97 5.19
N ARG A 164 -3.26 -2.36 6.18
CA ARG A 164 -1.93 -2.76 6.69
C ARG A 164 -0.84 -2.70 5.62
N PHE A 165 -0.77 -1.60 4.87
CA PHE A 165 0.33 -1.36 3.93
C PHE A 165 1.63 -0.91 4.60
N MET A 166 1.52 -0.25 5.76
CA MET A 166 2.65 0.24 6.53
C MET A 166 2.33 0.12 8.02
N TYR A 167 3.31 -0.31 8.80
CA TYR A 167 3.18 -0.32 10.26
C TYR A 167 3.22 1.11 10.81
N SER A 168 2.77 1.28 12.06
CA SER A 168 2.81 2.57 12.75
C SER A 168 4.04 2.65 13.66
N ASP A 169 4.78 3.75 13.57
CA ASP A 169 5.76 4.21 14.57
C ASP A 169 5.09 5.12 15.64
N GLY A 170 3.76 5.07 15.70
CA GLY A 170 2.94 5.80 16.66
C GLY A 170 2.72 7.25 16.28
N VAL A 171 2.75 8.12 17.29
CA VAL A 171 2.27 9.50 17.21
C VAL A 171 3.45 10.48 17.25
N TRP A 172 3.44 11.42 16.31
CA TRP A 172 4.49 12.43 16.13
C TRP A 172 3.90 13.83 16.11
N ARG A 173 4.63 14.80 16.69
CA ARG A 173 4.24 16.21 16.74
C ARG A 173 5.25 17.08 16.02
N THR A 174 4.78 18.10 15.31
CA THR A 174 5.59 19.22 14.85
C THR A 174 5.11 20.54 15.46
N SER A 175 6.01 21.50 15.58
CA SER A 175 5.71 22.88 16.03
C SER A 175 6.21 23.95 15.05
N ASP A 176 6.75 23.52 13.91
CA ASP A 176 7.39 24.36 12.90
C ASP A 176 6.92 24.03 11.48
N ALA A 177 5.66 23.57 11.35
CA ALA A 177 5.01 23.19 10.11
C ALA A 177 5.76 22.06 9.36
N GLY A 178 6.17 21.03 10.11
CA GLY A 178 6.73 19.79 9.57
C GLY A 178 8.23 19.85 9.27
N LYS A 179 8.95 20.92 9.65
CA LYS A 179 10.40 20.97 9.43
C LYS A 179 11.12 20.02 10.38
N THR A 180 10.67 19.95 11.62
CA THR A 180 11.12 19.02 12.67
C THR A 180 9.93 18.31 13.32
N TRP A 181 10.21 17.11 13.84
CA TRP A 181 9.22 16.23 14.44
C TRP A 181 9.73 15.66 15.76
N VAL A 182 8.82 15.48 16.72
CA VAL A 182 9.08 14.89 18.03
C VAL A 182 8.15 13.69 18.19
N ASN A 183 8.72 12.51 18.43
CA ASN A 183 7.93 11.33 18.79
C ASN A 183 7.32 11.54 20.17
N ILE A 184 6.01 11.37 20.31
CA ILE A 184 5.28 11.62 21.55
C ILE A 184 4.63 10.36 22.13
N ASN A 185 5.16 9.17 21.82
CA ASN A 185 4.63 7.90 22.34
C ASN A 185 4.83 7.72 23.86
N GLY A 186 5.72 8.52 24.47
CA GLY A 186 6.14 8.34 25.87
C GLY A 186 7.15 7.20 26.05
N LYS A 187 7.79 7.11 27.22
CA LYS A 187 8.70 5.99 27.58
C LYS A 187 8.32 5.21 28.84
N ASN A 188 7.24 5.59 29.52
CA ASN A 188 6.75 4.83 30.66
C ASN A 188 5.99 3.60 30.16
N PRO A 189 6.45 2.35 30.41
CA PRO A 189 5.81 1.14 29.87
C PRO A 189 4.31 1.03 30.17
N GLU A 190 3.86 1.57 31.30
CA GLU A 190 2.44 1.57 31.70
C GLU A 190 1.62 2.72 31.09
N LYS A 191 2.28 3.71 30.48
CA LYS A 191 1.68 4.96 29.98
C LYS A 191 2.24 5.38 28.61
N THR A 192 2.50 4.40 27.76
CA THR A 192 2.96 4.59 26.39
C THR A 192 1.83 4.37 25.40
N PHE A 193 1.94 5.01 24.23
CA PHE A 193 1.14 4.64 23.08
C PHE A 193 1.69 3.34 22.48
N PRO A 194 0.85 2.34 22.14
CA PRO A 194 1.32 1.06 21.66
C PRO A 194 1.86 1.16 20.23
N VAL A 195 3.07 0.67 20.02
CA VAL A 195 3.68 0.49 18.70
C VAL A 195 4.17 -0.95 18.57
N SER A 196 4.04 -1.54 17.39
CA SER A 196 4.59 -2.87 17.10
C SER A 196 5.00 -2.95 15.63
N GLU A 197 6.28 -3.25 15.41
CA GLU A 197 6.88 -3.43 14.09
C GLU A 197 7.08 -4.92 13.75
N ILE A 198 6.93 -5.82 14.73
CA ILE A 198 7.24 -7.24 14.60
C ILE A 198 5.97 -8.04 14.32
N GLY A 199 6.01 -8.88 13.28
CA GLY A 199 4.91 -9.74 12.92
C GLY A 199 3.70 -8.98 12.38
N TRP A 200 2.48 -9.47 12.67
CA TRP A 200 1.22 -8.92 12.16
C TRP A 200 0.41 -8.16 13.22
N GLU A 201 1.01 -7.85 14.36
CA GLU A 201 0.36 -7.18 15.49
C GLU A 201 0.43 -5.65 15.42
N TRP A 202 0.51 -5.08 14.21
CA TRP A 202 0.66 -3.65 14.00
C TRP A 202 -0.47 -2.84 14.62
N THR A 203 -0.13 -1.66 15.10
CA THR A 203 -1.10 -0.64 15.49
C THR A 203 -1.64 0.02 14.23
N LEU A 204 -2.96 -0.08 14.02
CA LEU A 204 -3.70 0.63 12.99
C LEU A 204 -4.47 1.75 13.66
N VAL A 205 -4.24 2.98 13.22
CA VAL A 205 -4.90 4.16 13.78
C VAL A 205 -6.04 4.54 12.85
N GLY A 206 -7.26 4.40 13.32
CA GLY A 206 -8.46 4.79 12.57
C GLY A 206 -8.56 6.30 12.45
N ASP A 207 -8.37 6.99 13.58
CA ASP A 207 -8.55 8.43 13.68
C ASP A 207 -7.75 9.06 14.83
N ILE A 208 -7.42 10.35 14.70
CA ILE A 208 -6.71 11.18 15.67
C ILE A 208 -7.29 12.59 15.72
N VAL A 209 -7.81 12.98 16.89
CA VAL A 209 -8.50 14.27 17.08
C VAL A 209 -7.93 15.02 18.27
N ALA A 210 -7.71 16.32 18.08
CA ALA A 210 -7.38 17.25 19.15
C ALA A 210 -8.62 17.92 19.70
N HIS A 211 -8.65 18.14 21.01
CA HIS A 211 -9.70 18.93 21.61
C HIS A 211 -9.63 20.39 21.11
N PRO A 212 -10.72 20.97 20.57
CA PRO A 212 -10.74 22.30 19.94
C PRO A 212 -10.22 23.42 20.86
N CYS A 213 -10.62 23.45 22.13
CA CYS A 213 -10.11 24.42 23.11
C CYS A 213 -8.76 24.07 23.79
N ASN A 214 -8.16 22.89 23.55
CA ASN A 214 -6.91 22.51 24.22
C ASN A 214 -6.10 21.51 23.38
N PHE A 215 -5.15 22.01 22.60
CA PHE A 215 -4.29 21.19 21.74
C PHE A 215 -3.30 20.28 22.51
N ASN A 216 -3.20 20.37 23.85
CA ASN A 216 -2.51 19.34 24.64
C ASN A 216 -3.33 18.06 24.81
N ARG A 217 -4.63 18.12 24.53
CA ARG A 217 -5.56 17.02 24.74
C ARG A 217 -5.88 16.36 23.42
N ILE A 218 -5.37 15.15 23.24
CA ILE A 218 -5.46 14.38 21.99
C ILE A 218 -6.09 13.02 22.28
N PHE A 219 -6.94 12.57 21.37
CA PHE A 219 -7.55 11.25 21.36
C PHE A 219 -7.12 10.48 20.12
N VAL A 220 -6.95 9.17 20.26
CA VAL A 220 -6.55 8.28 19.17
C VAL A 220 -7.41 7.02 19.20
N ALA A 221 -8.11 6.75 18.09
CA ALA A 221 -8.85 5.51 17.86
C ALA A 221 -7.95 4.50 17.14
N SER A 222 -7.87 3.28 17.64
CA SER A 222 -7.01 2.25 17.05
C SER A 222 -7.56 0.83 17.24
N ASN A 223 -6.97 -0.12 16.51
CA ASN A 223 -7.18 -1.55 16.75
C ASN A 223 -6.62 -2.06 18.08
N LYS A 224 -5.90 -1.22 18.84
CA LYS A 224 -5.36 -1.56 20.16
C LYS A 224 -6.15 -0.90 21.30
N GLY A 225 -7.21 -0.14 21.00
CA GLY A 225 -7.99 0.61 21.99
C GLY A 225 -8.20 2.07 21.63
N LEU A 226 -8.95 2.74 22.51
CA LEU A 226 -9.09 4.18 22.54
C LEU A 226 -8.04 4.75 23.50
N PHE A 227 -7.23 5.70 23.04
CA PHE A 227 -6.15 6.31 23.84
C PHE A 227 -6.33 7.82 23.96
N ALA A 228 -5.87 8.38 25.08
CA ALA A 228 -5.86 9.82 25.30
C ALA A 228 -4.56 10.28 25.96
N THR A 229 -4.15 11.50 25.64
CA THR A 229 -3.12 12.25 26.38
C THR A 229 -3.62 13.65 26.70
N ASN A 230 -3.12 14.24 27.80
CA ASN A 230 -3.44 15.61 28.22
C ASN A 230 -2.19 16.51 28.26
N ASN A 231 -1.04 16.02 27.78
CA ASN A 231 0.21 16.77 27.74
C ASN A 231 0.93 16.58 26.41
N ALA A 232 0.18 16.54 25.30
CA ALA A 232 0.71 16.28 23.98
C ALA A 232 1.77 17.27 23.51
N LEU A 233 1.86 18.48 24.10
CA LEU A 233 2.84 19.52 23.77
C LEU A 233 4.06 19.56 24.72
N GLU A 234 4.22 18.57 25.60
CA GLU A 234 5.41 18.41 26.44
C GLU A 234 6.70 18.45 25.58
N GLU A 235 7.70 19.23 25.99
CA GLU A 235 8.90 19.49 25.18
C GLU A 235 9.67 18.19 24.89
N ASP A 236 9.89 17.39 25.94
CA ASP A 236 10.46 16.06 25.82
C ASP A 236 9.34 15.02 25.60
N GLY A 237 9.19 14.56 24.36
CA GLY A 237 8.18 13.58 23.96
C GLY A 237 8.20 12.28 24.78
N LYS A 238 9.34 11.92 25.40
CA LYS A 238 9.46 10.76 26.30
C LYS A 238 8.66 10.91 27.59
N LYS A 239 8.30 12.15 27.96
CA LYS A 239 7.50 12.50 29.15
C LYS A 239 6.01 12.64 28.86
N VAL A 240 5.59 12.55 27.59
CA VAL A 240 4.16 12.44 27.24
C VAL A 240 3.60 11.17 27.84
N ARG A 241 2.38 11.25 28.36
CA ARG A 241 1.70 10.13 29.02
C ARG A 241 0.42 9.80 28.27
N TRP A 242 0.33 8.56 27.83
CA TRP A 242 -0.88 8.01 27.22
C TRP A 242 -1.65 7.19 28.24
N THR A 243 -2.97 7.28 28.16
CA THR A 243 -3.90 6.47 28.96
C THR A 243 -4.80 5.71 27.99
N LYS A 244 -4.87 4.39 28.16
CA LYS A 244 -5.84 3.55 27.46
C LYS A 244 -7.21 3.72 28.12
N MET A 245 -8.15 4.28 27.39
CA MET A 245 -9.50 4.60 27.86
C MET A 245 -10.47 3.43 27.66
N ALA A 246 -10.24 2.60 26.63
CA ALA A 246 -11.04 1.41 26.32
C ALA A 246 -10.22 0.35 25.58
N ASP A 247 -10.62 -0.92 25.72
CA ASP A 247 -9.98 -2.08 25.08
C ASP A 247 -10.92 -2.71 24.03
N SER A 248 -10.92 -2.13 22.84
CA SER A 248 -11.69 -2.58 21.65
C SER A 248 -11.09 -1.93 20.39
N PHE A 249 -11.55 -2.30 19.20
CA PHE A 249 -11.19 -1.61 17.96
C PHE A 249 -12.12 -0.41 17.75
N PHE A 250 -11.54 0.79 17.78
CA PHE A 250 -12.21 2.05 17.38
C PHE A 250 -11.68 2.52 16.02
N TYR A 251 -12.57 3.02 15.17
CA TYR A 251 -12.25 3.56 13.85
C TYR A 251 -12.33 5.09 13.84
N ASP A 252 -13.21 5.68 14.63
CA ASP A 252 -13.60 7.08 14.48
C ASP A 252 -13.91 7.78 15.83
N ILE A 253 -13.64 9.09 15.91
CA ILE A 253 -13.83 9.94 17.08
C ILE A 253 -14.43 11.28 16.66
N GLU A 254 -15.59 11.61 17.24
CA GLU A 254 -16.29 12.86 16.93
C GLU A 254 -16.53 13.70 18.18
N ILE A 255 -16.12 14.98 18.14
CA ILE A 255 -16.34 15.94 19.23
C ILE A 255 -17.62 16.70 18.97
N TYR A 256 -18.54 16.69 19.93
CA TYR A 256 -19.85 17.32 19.77
C TYR A 256 -19.71 18.84 19.60
N PRO A 257 -20.03 19.41 18.42
CA PRO A 257 -19.69 20.82 18.11
C PRO A 257 -20.35 21.87 19.00
N TRP A 258 -21.44 21.53 19.68
CA TRP A 258 -22.22 22.45 20.50
C TRP A 258 -21.92 22.34 22.00
N ASP A 259 -21.23 21.28 22.42
CA ASP A 259 -20.67 21.12 23.77
C ASP A 259 -19.43 20.22 23.66
N GLU A 260 -18.27 20.86 23.54
CA GLU A 260 -16.98 20.19 23.33
C GLU A 260 -16.55 19.30 24.51
N SER A 261 -17.25 19.37 25.65
CA SER A 261 -17.04 18.41 26.74
C SER A 261 -17.59 17.02 26.40
N VAL A 262 -18.44 16.91 25.38
CA VAL A 262 -19.04 15.67 24.92
C VAL A 262 -18.26 15.14 23.71
N ILE A 263 -17.82 13.89 23.80
CA ILE A 263 -17.01 13.22 22.78
C ILE A 263 -17.55 11.83 22.54
N PHE A 264 -17.64 11.42 21.29
CA PHE A 264 -18.06 10.08 20.88
C PHE A 264 -16.87 9.34 20.27
N ALA A 265 -16.82 8.03 20.48
CA ALA A 265 -15.87 7.14 19.83
C ALA A 265 -16.60 5.88 19.38
N ALA A 266 -16.37 5.47 18.13
CA ALA A 266 -17.10 4.35 17.53
C ALA A 266 -16.18 3.35 16.81
N GLY A 267 -16.61 2.09 16.80
CA GLY A 267 -16.01 0.99 16.07
C GLY A 267 -16.72 -0.32 16.34
N GLU A 268 -16.05 -1.29 16.98
CA GLU A 268 -16.72 -2.49 17.50
C GLU A 268 -17.59 -2.18 18.74
N GLU A 269 -17.32 -1.05 19.41
CA GLU A 269 -18.13 -0.49 20.48
C GLU A 269 -18.54 0.95 20.17
N PHE A 270 -19.57 1.46 20.85
CA PHE A 270 -19.96 2.87 20.82
C PHE A 270 -19.84 3.47 22.23
N LYS A 271 -19.02 4.51 22.39
CA LYS A 271 -18.75 5.13 23.69
C LYS A 271 -18.91 6.64 23.64
N MET A 272 -19.16 7.21 24.81
CA MET A 272 -19.31 8.65 25.00
C MET A 272 -18.59 9.10 26.26
N SER A 273 -17.95 10.26 26.18
CA SER A 273 -17.51 11.05 27.33
C SER A 273 -18.38 12.30 27.46
N SER A 274 -18.59 12.78 28.68
CA SER A 274 -19.24 14.07 28.99
C SER A 274 -18.40 14.93 29.94
N ASP A 275 -17.13 14.57 30.10
CA ASP A 275 -16.15 15.28 30.92
C ASP A 275 -14.87 15.50 30.12
N CYS A 276 -15.10 15.84 28.84
CA CYS A 276 -14.09 16.29 27.91
C CYS A 276 -13.14 15.14 27.53
N GLY A 277 -13.46 13.88 27.85
CA GLY A 277 -12.70 12.67 27.55
C GLY A 277 -11.97 12.06 28.76
N LEU A 278 -12.28 12.47 30.00
CA LEU A 278 -11.61 11.96 31.22
C LEU A 278 -12.18 10.60 31.64
N THR A 279 -13.49 10.43 31.49
CA THR A 279 -14.20 9.17 31.71
C THR A 279 -15.08 8.85 30.51
N TRP A 280 -15.31 7.55 30.29
CA TRP A 280 -16.05 7.04 29.13
C TRP A 280 -17.10 6.04 29.60
N LYS A 281 -18.30 6.16 29.04
CA LYS A 281 -19.40 5.20 29.24
C LYS A 281 -19.74 4.53 27.92
N SER A 282 -20.08 3.25 27.97
CA SER A 282 -20.65 2.55 26.82
C SER A 282 -22.06 3.04 26.54
N LEU A 283 -22.38 3.19 25.27
CA LEU A 283 -23.72 3.43 24.75
C LEU A 283 -24.23 2.17 24.02
N PRO A 284 -25.55 2.06 23.78
CA PRO A 284 -26.07 0.99 22.93
C PRO A 284 -25.45 1.06 21.54
N ILE A 285 -25.00 -0.06 20.99
CA ILE A 285 -24.63 -0.19 19.58
C ILE A 285 -25.90 -0.24 18.70
N PRO A 286 -25.83 0.16 17.43
CA PRO A 286 -26.95 0.04 16.50
C PRO A 286 -27.34 -1.44 16.29
N ASP A 287 -28.62 -1.70 16.06
CA ASP A 287 -29.03 -2.98 15.50
C ASP A 287 -28.56 -3.06 14.04
N TYR A 288 -28.09 -4.22 13.60
CA TYR A 288 -27.67 -4.43 12.21
C TYR A 288 -28.07 -5.83 11.70
N PRO A 289 -28.34 -5.96 10.39
CA PRO A 289 -28.82 -7.23 9.84
C PRO A 289 -27.75 -8.33 9.93
N ASN A 290 -28.20 -9.56 10.17
CA ASN A 290 -27.36 -10.76 10.14
C ASN A 290 -26.17 -10.73 11.14
N ALA A 291 -26.34 -10.12 12.30
CA ALA A 291 -25.27 -9.94 13.30
C ALA A 291 -24.56 -11.25 13.70
N ASP A 292 -25.31 -12.36 13.83
CA ASP A 292 -24.73 -13.68 14.13
C ASP A 292 -23.76 -14.20 13.05
N LYS A 293 -23.93 -13.73 11.80
CA LYS A 293 -23.11 -14.12 10.66
C LYS A 293 -21.96 -13.16 10.41
N PHE A 294 -22.15 -11.88 10.72
CA PHE A 294 -21.22 -10.80 10.40
C PHE A 294 -20.83 -10.06 11.68
N PRO A 295 -19.99 -10.66 12.54
CA PRO A 295 -19.70 -10.11 13.87
C PRO A 295 -18.75 -8.91 13.86
N PHE A 296 -18.02 -8.68 12.76
CA PHE A 296 -17.06 -7.58 12.68
C PHE A 296 -17.78 -6.29 12.35
N LEU A 297 -18.06 -5.50 13.38
CA LEU A 297 -18.77 -4.23 13.27
C LEU A 297 -17.81 -3.06 13.10
N ARG A 298 -18.28 -2.07 12.35
CA ARG A 298 -17.64 -0.79 12.20
C ARG A 298 -18.66 0.33 12.07
N MET A 299 -18.28 1.50 12.58
CA MET A 299 -19.06 2.72 12.54
C MET A 299 -18.16 3.91 12.24
N GLU A 300 -18.53 4.70 11.22
CA GLU A 300 -18.05 6.08 11.01
C GLU A 300 -19.19 7.02 11.39
N LEU A 301 -18.89 8.13 12.06
CA LEU A 301 -19.84 9.07 12.65
C LEU A 301 -19.73 10.42 11.96
N GLU A 302 -20.86 11.11 11.82
CA GLU A 302 -20.86 12.50 11.34
C GLU A 302 -21.94 13.34 12.03
N PHE A 303 -21.63 14.62 12.20
CA PHE A 303 -22.54 15.64 12.72
C PHE A 303 -23.05 16.57 11.62
N ASN A 304 -24.24 17.13 11.83
CA ASN A 304 -24.81 18.15 10.95
C ASN A 304 -25.43 19.30 11.74
N ASN A 305 -25.21 20.54 11.29
CA ASN A 305 -25.63 21.72 12.07
C ASN A 305 -27.14 21.92 12.20
N ASP A 306 -27.95 21.34 11.30
CA ASP A 306 -29.41 21.48 11.30
C ASP A 306 -30.11 20.47 12.23
N GLN A 307 -29.40 19.42 12.64
CA GLN A 307 -29.94 18.32 13.45
C GLN A 307 -29.00 18.01 14.64
N PRO A 308 -28.80 18.96 15.57
CA PRO A 308 -27.85 18.81 16.69
C PRO A 308 -28.14 17.62 17.62
N ASP A 309 -29.39 17.20 17.72
CA ASP A 309 -29.78 16.08 18.58
C ASP A 309 -29.41 14.70 17.98
N TYR A 310 -28.83 14.66 16.77
CA TYR A 310 -28.51 13.43 16.06
C TYR A 310 -27.03 13.33 15.69
N ILE A 311 -26.51 12.11 15.80
CA ILE A 311 -25.26 11.66 15.17
C ILE A 311 -25.63 10.72 14.05
N TYR A 312 -25.14 10.94 12.85
CA TYR A 312 -25.35 10.00 11.75
C TYR A 312 -24.20 9.02 11.69
N ALA A 313 -24.48 7.81 11.19
CA ALA A 313 -23.45 6.80 11.08
C ALA A 313 -23.59 5.95 9.82
N ALA A 314 -22.46 5.73 9.15
CA ALA A 314 -22.30 4.61 8.23
C ALA A 314 -21.89 3.38 9.06
N VAL A 315 -22.80 2.41 9.15
CA VAL A 315 -22.60 1.19 9.93
C VAL A 315 -22.38 0.03 8.98
N THR A 316 -21.20 -0.58 9.05
CA THR A 316 -20.82 -1.73 8.21
C THR A 316 -20.51 -2.94 9.09
N CYS A 317 -20.87 -4.13 8.61
CA CYS A 317 -20.53 -5.38 9.27
C CYS A 317 -20.02 -6.43 8.28
N ALA A 318 -19.17 -7.34 8.74
CA ALA A 318 -18.56 -8.35 7.89
C ALA A 318 -18.32 -9.69 8.61
N ASP A 319 -18.14 -10.77 7.85
CA ASP A 319 -17.78 -12.10 8.40
C ASP A 319 -16.36 -12.14 8.96
N LYS A 320 -15.49 -11.25 8.46
CA LYS A 320 -14.11 -11.03 8.91
C LYS A 320 -13.59 -9.67 8.49
N HIS A 321 -12.57 -9.19 9.17
CA HIS A 321 -11.76 -8.07 8.70
C HIS A 321 -11.08 -8.42 7.36
N GLY A 322 -11.06 -7.48 6.42
CA GLY A 322 -10.38 -7.62 5.12
C GLY A 322 -11.25 -7.26 3.91
N THR A 323 -10.65 -7.22 2.72
CA THR A 323 -11.24 -6.58 1.52
C THR A 323 -12.23 -7.44 0.73
N ALA A 324 -12.37 -8.73 1.06
CA ALA A 324 -13.19 -9.69 0.30
C ALA A 324 -14.29 -10.36 1.15
N SER A 325 -14.64 -9.76 2.28
CA SER A 325 -15.65 -10.31 3.19
C SER A 325 -17.06 -9.95 2.75
N MET A 326 -17.97 -10.89 3.03
CA MET A 326 -19.40 -10.69 2.86
C MET A 326 -19.90 -9.92 4.08
N GLY A 327 -20.94 -9.10 3.88
CA GLY A 327 -21.41 -8.24 4.95
C GLY A 327 -22.62 -7.42 4.59
N GLU A 328 -22.96 -6.52 5.51
CA GLU A 328 -24.04 -5.54 5.34
C GLU A 328 -23.53 -4.12 5.56
N ALA A 329 -24.24 -3.15 4.99
CA ALA A 329 -23.94 -1.74 5.14
C ALA A 329 -25.25 -0.97 5.27
N THR A 330 -25.36 -0.12 6.29
CA THR A 330 -26.55 0.66 6.60
C THR A 330 -26.17 2.10 6.93
N LEU A 331 -27.08 3.03 6.61
CA LEU A 331 -27.03 4.41 7.10
C LEU A 331 -28.01 4.51 8.26
N GLN A 332 -27.52 4.95 9.41
CA GLN A 332 -28.29 5.07 10.64
C GLN A 332 -28.08 6.43 11.29
N ARG A 333 -28.88 6.73 12.31
CA ARG A 333 -28.66 7.89 13.19
C ARG A 333 -28.97 7.56 14.64
N PHE A 334 -28.24 8.16 15.55
CA PHE A 334 -28.40 8.06 16.99
C PHE A 334 -28.97 9.34 17.55
N HIS A 335 -30.13 9.26 18.20
CA HIS A 335 -30.74 10.40 18.89
C HIS A 335 -30.15 10.53 20.29
N ILE A 336 -29.30 11.55 20.48
CA ILE A 336 -28.48 11.77 21.69
C ILE A 336 -29.34 11.87 22.94
N PRO A 337 -30.43 12.67 22.99
CA PRO A 337 -31.21 12.84 24.22
C PRO A 337 -31.90 11.55 24.70
N THR A 338 -32.33 10.69 23.78
CA THR A 338 -33.05 9.44 24.14
C THR A 338 -32.15 8.22 24.19
N GLY A 339 -30.94 8.29 23.62
CA GLY A 339 -30.03 7.16 23.52
C GLY A 339 -30.50 6.05 22.59
N LYS A 340 -31.16 6.39 21.47
CA LYS A 340 -31.80 5.42 20.56
C LYS A 340 -31.25 5.54 19.14
N TRP A 341 -31.05 4.38 18.51
CA TRP A 341 -30.71 4.27 17.09
C TRP A 341 -31.96 4.17 16.21
N GLU A 342 -31.84 4.73 15.01
CA GLU A 342 -32.82 4.64 13.93
C GLU A 342 -32.09 4.31 12.63
N GLU A 343 -32.44 3.19 12.00
CA GLU A 343 -31.96 2.90 10.63
C GLU A 343 -32.70 3.80 9.65
N ILE A 344 -31.94 4.51 8.80
CA ILE A 344 -32.47 5.30 7.69
C ILE A 344 -32.65 4.38 6.48
N ARG A 345 -31.61 3.59 6.15
CA ARG A 345 -31.68 2.57 5.10
C ARG A 345 -30.54 1.57 5.14
N SER A 346 -30.73 0.47 4.42
CA SER A 346 -29.62 -0.28 3.82
C SER A 346 -28.95 0.49 2.68
N LEU A 347 -27.63 0.64 2.78
CA LEU A 347 -26.79 1.18 1.70
C LEU A 347 -26.62 0.17 0.57
N ARG A 348 -26.87 -1.12 0.79
CA ARG A 348 -26.81 -2.12 -0.28
C ARG A 348 -27.99 -2.05 -1.25
N THR A 349 -29.09 -1.43 -0.84
CA THR A 349 -30.27 -1.23 -1.70
C THR A 349 -29.97 -0.18 -2.77
N GLY A 350 -29.71 -0.64 -4.00
CA GLY A 350 -29.45 0.22 -5.16
C GLY A 350 -27.97 0.58 -5.38
N MET A 351 -27.09 0.30 -4.41
CA MET A 351 -25.64 0.50 -4.51
C MET A 351 -24.90 -0.84 -4.65
N ASN A 352 -24.94 -1.43 -5.84
CA ASN A 352 -24.39 -2.77 -6.10
C ASN A 352 -22.86 -2.89 -5.92
N ASN A 353 -22.16 -1.78 -5.83
CA ASN A 353 -20.72 -1.64 -5.62
C ASN A 353 -20.35 -1.45 -4.14
N MET A 354 -21.32 -1.36 -3.23
CA MET A 354 -21.06 -1.25 -1.80
C MET A 354 -20.40 -2.53 -1.27
N ILE A 355 -19.13 -2.42 -0.88
CA ILE A 355 -18.28 -3.44 -0.27
C ILE A 355 -18.25 -3.12 1.22
N PRO A 356 -18.91 -3.93 2.07
CA PRO A 356 -19.09 -3.62 3.49
C PRO A 356 -17.80 -3.26 4.21
N THR A 357 -16.71 -3.98 3.99
CA THR A 357 -15.43 -3.71 4.66
C THR A 357 -14.68 -2.49 4.18
N ARG A 358 -15.12 -1.85 3.10
CA ARG A 358 -14.54 -0.61 2.56
C ARG A 358 -15.48 0.59 2.69
N GLY A 359 -16.67 0.43 3.27
CA GLY A 359 -17.65 1.50 3.42
C GLY A 359 -17.27 2.50 4.51
N ARG A 360 -16.15 3.22 4.35
CA ARG A 360 -15.70 4.31 5.25
C ARG A 360 -16.09 5.69 4.73
N ALA A 361 -16.01 5.90 3.41
CA ALA A 361 -16.19 7.22 2.83
C ALA A 361 -17.66 7.65 2.92
N PHE A 362 -17.98 8.48 3.89
CA PHE A 362 -19.32 8.95 4.19
C PHE A 362 -19.20 10.36 4.77
N ASP A 363 -20.08 11.26 4.35
CA ASP A 363 -20.18 12.58 4.99
C ASP A 363 -21.59 13.18 4.81
N ILE A 364 -21.96 14.07 5.71
CA ILE A 364 -23.18 14.88 5.67
C ILE A 364 -22.81 16.34 5.53
N ASN A 365 -23.49 17.03 4.63
CA ASN A 365 -23.26 18.44 4.43
C ASN A 365 -23.44 19.21 5.75
N PRO A 366 -22.48 20.06 6.16
CA PRO A 366 -22.53 20.71 7.47
C PRO A 366 -23.68 21.73 7.60
N LYS A 367 -24.38 22.10 6.51
CA LYS A 367 -25.45 23.10 6.49
C LYS A 367 -26.78 22.60 5.93
N ASP A 368 -26.83 21.32 5.54
CA ASP A 368 -28.04 20.72 4.98
C ASP A 368 -28.08 19.22 5.30
N SER A 369 -28.81 18.84 6.36
CA SER A 369 -28.99 17.43 6.72
C SER A 369 -29.62 16.56 5.62
N MET A 370 -30.24 17.16 4.60
CA MET A 370 -30.79 16.39 3.48
C MET A 370 -29.71 15.90 2.52
N MET A 371 -28.52 16.50 2.57
CA MET A 371 -27.43 16.27 1.62
C MET A 371 -26.39 15.34 2.24
N ILE A 372 -26.36 14.09 1.77
CA ILE A 372 -25.47 13.03 2.27
C ILE A 372 -24.69 12.44 1.10
N VAL A 373 -23.40 12.19 1.29
CA VAL A 373 -22.55 11.50 0.31
C VAL A 373 -22.00 10.20 0.88
N VAL A 374 -21.91 9.18 0.03
CA VAL A 374 -21.36 7.85 0.38
C VAL A 374 -20.52 7.35 -0.78
N GLY A 375 -19.30 6.91 -0.49
CA GLY A 375 -18.36 6.32 -1.43
C GLY A 375 -17.75 5.03 -0.89
N ASN A 376 -17.19 4.24 -1.80
CA ASN A 376 -16.28 3.13 -1.45
C ASN A 376 -15.50 2.70 -2.70
N VAL A 377 -16.21 2.34 -3.78
CA VAL A 377 -15.72 2.05 -5.12
C VAL A 377 -16.66 2.81 -6.05
N GLN A 378 -16.23 3.39 -7.15
CA GLN A 378 -17.11 4.21 -7.98
C GLN A 378 -18.36 3.46 -8.50
N PRO A 379 -19.49 4.16 -8.68
CA PRO A 379 -19.67 5.60 -8.45
C PRO A 379 -19.78 5.97 -6.96
N VAL A 380 -19.48 7.23 -6.64
CA VAL A 380 -19.93 7.87 -5.40
C VAL A 380 -21.43 8.12 -5.48
N TYR A 381 -22.12 8.04 -4.36
CA TYR A 381 -23.55 8.25 -4.22
C TYR A 381 -23.84 9.52 -3.46
N ARG A 382 -24.90 10.22 -3.87
CA ARG A 382 -25.37 11.45 -3.24
C ARG A 382 -26.87 11.39 -2.99
N SER A 383 -27.30 11.81 -1.81
CA SER A 383 -28.70 12.00 -1.42
C SER A 383 -29.01 13.49 -1.29
N VAL A 384 -30.27 13.84 -1.54
CA VAL A 384 -30.85 15.19 -1.33
C VAL A 384 -32.15 15.13 -0.50
N ASP A 385 -32.40 13.99 0.13
CA ASP A 385 -33.63 13.68 0.89
C ASP A 385 -33.34 13.03 2.25
N GLY A 386 -32.16 13.33 2.82
CA GLY A 386 -31.76 12.84 4.15
C GLY A 386 -31.40 11.36 4.16
N GLY A 387 -30.90 10.85 3.04
CA GLY A 387 -30.47 9.46 2.89
C GLY A 387 -31.56 8.50 2.42
N GLN A 388 -32.81 8.93 2.24
CA GLN A 388 -33.92 8.05 1.85
C GLN A 388 -33.74 7.47 0.45
N SER A 389 -33.21 8.26 -0.48
CA SER A 389 -32.77 7.84 -1.81
C SER A 389 -31.36 8.35 -2.11
N PHE A 390 -30.65 7.63 -3.00
CA PHE A 390 -29.30 8.01 -3.42
C PHE A 390 -29.22 7.92 -4.95
N GLU A 391 -28.66 8.97 -5.53
CA GLU A 391 -28.33 9.06 -6.95
C GLU A 391 -26.86 8.78 -7.16
N LYS A 392 -26.52 8.21 -8.32
CA LYS A 392 -25.14 7.94 -8.71
C LYS A 392 -24.53 9.19 -9.29
N ILE A 393 -23.38 9.59 -8.78
CA ILE A 393 -22.53 10.57 -9.45
C ILE A 393 -21.90 9.90 -10.68
N GLU A 394 -21.69 10.67 -11.74
CA GLU A 394 -21.14 10.14 -12.99
C GLU A 394 -19.76 9.51 -12.75
N ARG A 395 -19.54 8.33 -13.35
CA ARG A 395 -18.26 7.62 -13.25
C ARG A 395 -17.16 8.34 -14.02
N GLY A 396 -15.93 8.12 -13.61
CA GLY A 396 -14.77 8.62 -14.34
C GLY A 396 -14.53 10.12 -14.12
N GLN A 397 -14.73 10.58 -12.89
CA GLN A 397 -14.27 11.91 -12.49
C GLN A 397 -13.04 11.83 -11.56
N MET A 398 -12.73 10.63 -11.07
CA MET A 398 -11.62 10.33 -10.17
C MET A 398 -11.27 8.83 -10.24
N HIS A 399 -10.40 8.32 -9.36
CA HIS A 399 -10.08 6.89 -9.27
C HIS A 399 -11.24 6.05 -8.69
N ASP A 400 -11.28 4.74 -8.95
CA ASP A 400 -12.38 3.85 -8.55
C ASP A 400 -12.51 3.72 -7.03
N ASP A 401 -11.44 3.39 -6.30
CA ASP A 401 -11.47 3.18 -4.85
C ASP A 401 -11.42 4.49 -4.05
N ILE A 402 -12.51 4.80 -3.33
CA ILE A 402 -12.73 6.02 -2.55
C ILE A 402 -12.58 5.70 -1.06
N HIS A 403 -11.73 6.44 -0.35
CA HIS A 403 -11.41 6.19 1.05
C HIS A 403 -12.02 7.19 2.03
N HIS A 404 -12.13 8.46 1.62
CA HIS A 404 -12.70 9.53 2.45
C HIS A 404 -13.42 10.56 1.59
N LEU A 405 -14.52 11.07 2.12
CA LEU A 405 -15.29 12.17 1.57
C LEU A 405 -15.46 13.19 2.69
N VAL A 406 -15.20 14.47 2.44
CA VAL A 406 -15.40 15.51 3.46
C VAL A 406 -15.80 16.85 2.85
N PHE A 407 -16.93 17.39 3.31
CA PHE A 407 -17.44 18.69 2.99
C PHE A 407 -16.60 19.75 3.70
N ALA A 408 -16.25 20.80 2.97
CA ALA A 408 -15.73 21.99 3.61
C ALA A 408 -16.86 22.72 4.38
N PRO A 409 -16.52 23.57 5.36
CA PRO A 409 -17.50 24.37 6.11
C PRO A 409 -18.42 25.26 5.26
N ASP A 410 -18.12 25.46 3.98
CA ASP A 410 -19.00 26.22 3.08
C ASP A 410 -20.28 25.45 2.70
N GLY A 411 -20.29 24.11 2.82
CA GLY A 411 -21.39 23.23 2.41
C GLY A 411 -21.51 23.05 0.90
N LYS A 412 -20.49 23.39 0.10
CA LYS A 412 -20.49 23.22 -1.36
C LYS A 412 -19.24 22.54 -1.86
N THR A 413 -18.11 22.84 -1.23
CA THR A 413 -16.85 22.22 -1.54
C THR A 413 -16.81 20.84 -0.90
N LEU A 414 -16.49 19.81 -1.66
CA LEU A 414 -16.39 18.43 -1.21
C LEU A 414 -15.06 17.85 -1.69
N TRP A 415 -14.26 17.34 -0.76
CA TRP A 415 -13.03 16.64 -1.06
C TRP A 415 -13.28 15.13 -1.12
N ALA A 416 -12.58 14.46 -2.03
CA ALA A 416 -12.58 13.01 -2.15
C ALA A 416 -11.15 12.50 -2.20
N THR A 417 -10.81 11.53 -1.36
CA THR A 417 -9.53 10.80 -1.42
C THR A 417 -9.75 9.43 -2.02
N HIS A 418 -8.75 8.96 -2.76
CA HIS A 418 -8.85 7.72 -3.50
C HIS A 418 -7.47 7.11 -3.78
N ASP A 419 -7.42 5.88 -4.30
CA ASP A 419 -6.16 5.19 -4.62
C ASP A 419 -5.30 5.92 -5.67
N GLY A 420 -5.93 6.82 -6.44
CA GLY A 420 -5.24 7.70 -7.36
C GLY A 420 -4.90 9.12 -6.86
N GLY A 421 -5.03 9.46 -5.58
CA GLY A 421 -4.74 10.82 -5.08
C GLY A 421 -5.95 11.51 -4.46
N VAL A 422 -6.14 12.79 -4.80
CA VAL A 422 -7.18 13.67 -4.25
C VAL A 422 -7.94 14.38 -5.38
N SER A 423 -9.26 14.44 -5.26
CA SER A 423 -10.15 15.21 -6.12
C SER A 423 -11.03 16.17 -5.31
N ILE A 424 -11.49 17.24 -5.95
CA ILE A 424 -12.37 18.24 -5.33
C ILE A 424 -13.60 18.50 -6.20
N SER A 425 -14.73 18.76 -5.56
CA SER A 425 -15.97 19.25 -6.15
C SER A 425 -16.32 20.62 -5.55
N PHE A 426 -16.88 21.53 -6.36
CA PHE A 426 -17.38 22.84 -5.92
C PHE A 426 -18.91 22.97 -5.99
N ASP A 427 -19.59 21.88 -6.36
CA ASP A 427 -21.03 21.81 -6.60
C ASP A 427 -21.69 20.69 -5.77
N ALA A 428 -21.17 20.48 -4.56
CA ALA A 428 -21.64 19.51 -3.58
C ALA A 428 -21.66 18.06 -4.09
N GLY A 429 -20.61 17.68 -4.83
CA GLY A 429 -20.36 16.32 -5.28
C GLY A 429 -20.96 15.96 -6.65
N LEU A 430 -21.43 16.91 -7.46
CA LEU A 430 -21.93 16.60 -8.81
C LEU A 430 -20.81 16.44 -9.83
N THR A 431 -19.80 17.32 -9.75
CA THR A 431 -18.61 17.28 -10.59
C THR A 431 -17.33 17.35 -9.76
N PHE A 432 -16.38 16.47 -10.04
CA PHE A 432 -15.07 16.39 -9.43
C PHE A 432 -13.96 16.67 -10.45
N GLN A 433 -12.87 17.24 -9.97
CA GLN A 433 -11.65 17.48 -10.71
C GLN A 433 -10.41 17.11 -9.87
N PRO A 434 -9.31 16.63 -10.49
CA PRO A 434 -8.10 16.27 -9.77
C PRO A 434 -7.45 17.50 -9.10
N ARG A 435 -6.93 17.28 -7.89
CA ARG A 435 -6.23 18.26 -7.05
C ARG A 435 -5.11 17.57 -6.27
N ASP A 436 -4.19 16.94 -6.97
CA ASP A 436 -3.15 16.05 -6.42
C ASP A 436 -1.73 16.38 -6.93
N LYS A 437 -1.57 17.46 -7.70
CA LYS A 437 -0.25 17.92 -8.14
C LYS A 437 0.65 18.22 -6.95
N GLY A 438 1.79 17.55 -6.85
CA GLY A 438 2.78 17.62 -5.79
C GLY A 438 2.70 16.44 -4.81
N ILE A 439 1.64 15.63 -4.89
CA ILE A 439 1.56 14.35 -4.19
C ILE A 439 2.41 13.36 -4.98
N GLY A 440 3.30 12.66 -4.28
CA GLY A 440 4.13 11.59 -4.85
C GLY A 440 4.00 10.36 -3.98
N ALA A 441 2.81 9.77 -3.96
CA ALA A 441 2.41 8.67 -3.07
C ALA A 441 2.46 7.28 -3.77
N ALA A 442 3.08 7.19 -4.94
CA ALA A 442 2.94 6.03 -5.81
C ALA A 442 3.59 4.79 -5.19
N ASN A 443 2.88 3.67 -5.27
CA ASN A 443 3.26 2.38 -4.73
C ASN A 443 3.87 1.52 -5.84
N VAL A 444 5.20 1.58 -6.02
CA VAL A 444 5.90 0.93 -7.15
C VAL A 444 6.23 -0.53 -6.84
N PHE A 445 5.85 -1.46 -7.74
CA PHE A 445 6.24 -2.87 -7.67
C PHE A 445 7.48 -3.23 -8.48
N GLY A 446 7.63 -2.62 -9.66
CA GLY A 446 8.71 -2.89 -10.59
C GLY A 446 9.13 -1.61 -11.30
N VAL A 447 10.43 -1.41 -11.47
CA VAL A 447 10.99 -0.29 -12.23
C VAL A 447 11.96 -0.81 -13.28
N ALA A 448 11.94 -0.19 -14.46
CA ALA A 448 12.89 -0.39 -15.54
C ALA A 448 13.40 0.97 -16.01
N VAL A 449 14.66 1.02 -16.44
CA VAL A 449 15.32 2.23 -16.94
C VAL A 449 16.01 1.95 -18.28
N ALA A 450 15.89 2.88 -19.21
CA ALA A 450 16.60 2.81 -20.48
C ALA A 450 18.12 2.93 -20.27
N GLN A 451 18.91 2.18 -21.03
CA GLN A 451 20.37 2.36 -21.09
C GLN A 451 20.70 3.52 -22.03
N SER A 452 20.42 4.74 -21.59
CA SER A 452 20.69 5.96 -22.35
C SER A 452 20.93 7.17 -21.45
N GLU A 453 21.56 8.21 -21.99
CA GLU A 453 21.78 9.50 -21.30
C GLU A 453 20.47 10.21 -20.95
N LYS A 454 19.42 10.01 -21.75
CA LYS A 454 18.10 10.58 -21.47
C LYS A 454 17.38 9.68 -20.47
N MET A 455 16.99 10.26 -19.33
CA MET A 455 16.19 9.56 -18.32
C MET A 455 14.86 9.11 -18.94
N GLN A 456 14.71 7.80 -19.09
CA GLN A 456 13.47 7.15 -19.48
C GLN A 456 13.22 5.99 -18.52
N VAL A 457 12.11 6.06 -17.81
CA VAL A 457 11.78 5.13 -16.72
C VAL A 457 10.38 4.60 -16.92
N LEU A 458 10.19 3.30 -16.76
CA LEU A 458 8.89 2.67 -16.80
C LEU A 458 8.67 1.92 -15.49
N TYR A 459 7.59 2.22 -14.78
CA TYR A 459 7.25 1.50 -13.55
C TYR A 459 5.82 0.98 -13.55
N GLY A 460 5.59 -0.11 -12.81
CA GLY A 460 4.26 -0.61 -12.47
C GLY A 460 3.87 -0.22 -11.04
N GLY A 461 2.70 0.40 -10.89
CA GLY A 461 2.16 0.88 -9.63
C GLY A 461 0.91 0.13 -9.17
N TYR A 462 0.77 -0.06 -7.87
CA TYR A 462 -0.44 -0.57 -7.23
C TYR A 462 -1.60 0.42 -7.45
N ASP A 463 -2.74 -0.06 -7.94
CA ASP A 463 -3.95 0.67 -8.36
C ASP A 463 -3.74 1.79 -9.40
N THR A 464 -2.49 2.13 -9.72
CA THR A 464 -2.09 3.28 -10.56
C THR A 464 -1.46 2.87 -11.88
N GLY A 465 -1.46 1.57 -12.18
CA GLY A 465 -1.11 1.05 -13.49
C GLY A 465 0.37 1.20 -13.87
N GLY A 466 0.64 1.12 -15.17
CA GLY A 466 1.96 1.29 -15.75
C GLY A 466 2.19 2.74 -16.16
N ASN A 467 3.36 3.28 -15.85
CA ASN A 467 3.68 4.70 -15.99
C ASN A 467 5.08 4.91 -16.56
N LEU A 468 5.17 5.68 -17.64
CA LEU A 468 6.37 5.95 -18.44
C LEU A 468 6.80 7.41 -18.29
N LEU A 469 8.00 7.64 -17.76
CA LEU A 469 8.71 8.90 -17.89
C LEU A 469 9.46 8.91 -19.22
N ARG A 470 9.13 9.86 -20.10
CA ARG A 470 9.92 10.19 -21.30
C ARG A 470 9.83 11.68 -21.57
N ASP A 471 10.92 12.27 -22.08
CA ASP A 471 11.01 13.72 -22.34
C ASP A 471 10.55 14.57 -21.13
N SER A 472 11.01 14.17 -19.94
CA SER A 472 10.68 14.82 -18.65
C SER A 472 9.18 14.87 -18.31
N THR A 473 8.35 14.08 -18.99
CA THR A 473 6.91 14.01 -18.77
C THR A 473 6.49 12.58 -18.44
N TRP A 474 5.66 12.43 -17.40
CA TRP A 474 5.06 11.15 -17.04
C TRP A 474 3.82 10.87 -17.89
N TYR A 475 3.70 9.66 -18.39
CA TYR A 475 2.56 9.16 -19.16
C TYR A 475 2.01 7.89 -18.53
N HIS A 476 0.68 7.80 -18.40
CA HIS A 476 0.02 6.55 -18.02
C HIS A 476 -0.14 5.67 -19.26
N VAL A 477 0.36 4.44 -19.19
CA VAL A 477 0.48 3.53 -20.34
C VAL A 477 -0.32 2.24 -20.19
N SER A 478 -0.73 1.87 -18.97
CA SER A 478 -1.53 0.65 -18.76
C SER A 478 -2.38 0.69 -17.50
N TRP A 479 -3.68 0.44 -17.60
CA TRP A 479 -4.62 0.47 -16.46
C TRP A 479 -4.56 -0.76 -15.55
N GLY A 480 -5.18 -0.66 -14.37
CA GLY A 480 -5.23 -1.71 -13.35
C GLY A 480 -4.05 -1.62 -12.40
N ASP A 481 -3.62 -2.75 -11.84
CA ASP A 481 -2.35 -2.83 -11.13
C ASP A 481 -1.23 -3.01 -12.15
N GLY A 482 -0.18 -2.22 -12.06
CA GLY A 482 1.05 -2.40 -12.82
C GLY A 482 2.08 -3.20 -12.02
N PHE A 483 2.76 -4.18 -12.62
CA PHE A 483 3.79 -4.99 -11.93
C PHE A 483 5.20 -4.81 -12.49
N GLN A 484 5.83 -5.88 -12.97
CA GLN A 484 7.16 -5.83 -13.56
C GLN A 484 7.11 -5.13 -14.91
N THR A 485 8.15 -4.35 -15.21
CA THR A 485 8.27 -3.58 -16.44
C THR A 485 9.60 -3.89 -17.10
N ILE A 486 9.68 -3.65 -18.41
CA ILE A 486 10.89 -3.83 -19.20
C ILE A 486 11.02 -2.64 -20.15
N ILE A 487 12.22 -2.09 -20.23
CA ILE A 487 12.68 -1.26 -21.34
C ILE A 487 13.81 -2.04 -21.99
N ASP A 488 13.74 -2.24 -23.30
CA ASP A 488 14.75 -2.97 -24.06
C ASP A 488 16.10 -2.25 -23.96
N HIS A 489 17.13 -3.04 -23.64
CA HIS A 489 18.49 -2.56 -23.40
C HIS A 489 19.20 -2.09 -24.69
N SER A 490 18.72 -2.49 -25.87
CA SER A 490 19.26 -2.13 -27.18
C SER A 490 18.44 -1.05 -27.91
N ASP A 491 17.13 -1.03 -27.69
CA ASP A 491 16.22 -0.06 -28.30
C ASP A 491 15.16 0.39 -27.29
N PRO A 492 15.36 1.54 -26.61
CA PRO A 492 14.41 2.09 -25.65
C PRO A 492 13.01 2.39 -26.23
N ALA A 493 12.79 2.27 -27.54
CA ALA A 493 11.46 2.33 -28.14
C ALA A 493 10.61 1.08 -27.86
N VAL A 494 11.23 -0.05 -27.54
CA VAL A 494 10.56 -1.32 -27.24
C VAL A 494 10.43 -1.47 -25.72
N MET A 495 9.19 -1.58 -25.24
CA MET A 495 8.89 -1.65 -23.81
C MET A 495 7.72 -2.56 -23.49
N PHE A 496 7.70 -3.07 -22.27
CA PHE A 496 6.64 -3.94 -21.75
C PHE A 496 6.18 -3.45 -20.38
N ALA A 497 4.87 -3.26 -20.23
CA ALA A 497 4.20 -2.99 -18.97
C ALA A 497 3.25 -4.16 -18.67
N THR A 498 3.25 -4.65 -17.45
CA THR A 498 2.45 -5.82 -17.09
C THR A 498 1.31 -5.48 -16.15
N LYS A 499 0.22 -6.26 -16.22
CA LYS A 499 -0.97 -6.18 -15.37
C LYS A 499 -1.21 -7.50 -14.65
N GLN A 500 -2.31 -7.63 -13.93
CA GLN A 500 -2.59 -8.84 -13.16
C GLN A 500 -2.64 -10.09 -14.03
N GLY A 501 -2.25 -11.25 -13.49
CA GLY A 501 -2.59 -12.56 -14.09
C GLY A 501 -1.93 -12.87 -15.43
N GLY A 502 -0.71 -12.37 -15.66
CA GLY A 502 0.09 -12.62 -16.86
C GLY A 502 -0.18 -11.67 -18.03
N HIS A 503 -1.04 -10.65 -17.86
CA HIS A 503 -1.32 -9.68 -18.92
C HIS A 503 -0.11 -8.78 -19.20
N ILE A 504 0.25 -8.63 -20.48
CA ILE A 504 1.39 -7.83 -20.93
C ILE A 504 0.91 -6.84 -22.00
N ASN A 505 1.28 -5.57 -21.83
CA ASN A 505 1.11 -4.52 -22.81
C ASN A 505 2.49 -4.19 -23.39
N ARG A 506 2.62 -4.17 -24.72
CA ARG A 506 3.87 -3.93 -25.45
C ARG A 506 3.77 -2.67 -26.31
N THR A 507 4.85 -1.91 -26.38
CA THR A 507 5.08 -0.86 -27.38
C THR A 507 6.38 -1.14 -28.14
N THR A 508 6.47 -0.68 -29.38
CA THR A 508 7.67 -0.72 -30.23
C THR A 508 7.95 0.62 -30.90
N ASP A 509 7.32 1.70 -30.41
CA ASP A 509 7.38 3.04 -30.98
C ASP A 509 7.64 4.13 -29.93
N GLY A 510 8.37 3.77 -28.86
CA GLY A 510 8.71 4.73 -27.81
C GLY A 510 7.56 5.00 -26.85
N GLY A 511 6.57 4.12 -26.83
CA GLY A 511 5.37 4.30 -26.03
C GLY A 511 4.50 5.39 -26.61
N ASP A 512 4.25 5.39 -27.93
CA ASP A 512 3.17 6.15 -28.57
C ASP A 512 1.92 5.28 -28.74
N ASN A 513 2.12 3.99 -29.06
CA ASN A 513 1.06 2.99 -29.15
C ASN A 513 1.40 1.77 -28.30
N TRP A 514 0.41 1.27 -27.57
CA TRP A 514 0.51 0.05 -26.76
C TRP A 514 -0.51 -0.97 -27.24
N ASN A 515 -0.04 -2.18 -27.51
CA ASN A 515 -0.85 -3.31 -27.89
C ASN A 515 -0.82 -4.35 -26.77
N ASP A 516 -1.93 -5.02 -26.52
CA ASP A 516 -1.93 -6.19 -25.63
C ASP A 516 -1.14 -7.31 -26.31
N ALA A 517 0.04 -7.61 -25.76
CA ALA A 517 0.82 -8.79 -26.14
C ALA A 517 0.21 -9.98 -25.39
N VAL A 518 -0.79 -10.59 -26.03
CA VAL A 518 -1.63 -11.63 -25.42
C VAL A 518 -0.79 -12.82 -24.99
N TYR A 519 -0.76 -13.10 -23.68
CA TYR A 519 -0.63 -14.46 -23.19
C TYR A 519 -1.74 -14.75 -22.17
N SER A 520 -2.77 -15.49 -22.58
CA SER A 520 -3.81 -15.99 -21.67
C SER A 520 -4.13 -17.44 -22.03
N GLY A 521 -3.77 -18.38 -21.17
CA GLY A 521 -4.29 -19.74 -21.31
C GLY A 521 -3.50 -20.82 -20.56
N ALA A 522 -2.31 -21.17 -21.04
CA ALA A 522 -1.62 -22.39 -20.57
C ALA A 522 -0.73 -22.18 -19.34
N ASN A 523 -0.17 -20.98 -19.15
CA ASN A 523 0.79 -20.67 -18.07
C ASN A 523 0.13 -20.50 -16.67
N LYS A 524 -1.16 -20.17 -16.56
CA LYS A 524 -1.78 -19.75 -15.27
C LYS A 524 -0.81 -18.89 -14.42
N ALA A 525 -0.47 -17.72 -14.95
CA ALA A 525 0.47 -16.81 -14.32
C ALA A 525 -0.05 -16.34 -12.94
N GLU A 526 0.89 -15.94 -12.09
CA GLU A 526 0.59 -15.29 -10.81
C GLU A 526 -0.17 -13.98 -11.02
N TRP A 527 -0.92 -13.56 -9.99
CA TRP A 527 -1.58 -12.26 -10.04
C TRP A 527 -0.55 -11.13 -10.16
N HIS A 528 0.57 -11.19 -9.45
CA HIS A 528 1.74 -10.37 -9.77
C HIS A 528 2.43 -10.95 -10.99
N THR A 529 2.41 -10.23 -12.12
CA THR A 529 3.03 -10.71 -13.36
C THR A 529 4.54 -10.56 -13.34
N TRP A 530 5.25 -11.68 -13.44
CA TRP A 530 6.72 -11.73 -13.46
C TRP A 530 7.24 -11.97 -14.87
N ILE A 531 7.80 -10.92 -15.47
CA ILE A 531 8.39 -10.93 -16.81
C ILE A 531 9.88 -10.57 -16.73
N ARG A 532 10.69 -11.15 -17.62
CA ARG A 532 12.11 -10.79 -17.84
C ARG A 532 12.45 -10.79 -19.32
N MET A 533 13.38 -9.93 -19.72
CA MET A 533 14.00 -9.94 -21.05
C MET A 533 15.40 -10.52 -20.92
N ASN A 534 15.82 -11.29 -21.92
CA ASN A 534 17.19 -11.77 -21.99
C ASN A 534 18.17 -10.58 -21.99
N THR A 535 19.27 -10.68 -21.26
CA THR A 535 20.19 -9.56 -21.02
C THR A 535 21.06 -9.19 -22.23
N GLN A 536 21.04 -10.01 -23.30
CA GLN A 536 21.75 -9.75 -24.55
C GLN A 536 20.86 -9.86 -25.78
N TYR A 537 19.86 -10.75 -25.76
CA TYR A 537 18.96 -11.00 -26.89
C TYR A 537 17.61 -10.30 -26.70
N SER A 538 17.50 -9.05 -27.15
CA SER A 538 16.32 -8.19 -27.00
C SER A 538 15.01 -8.77 -27.55
N ASN A 539 15.07 -9.70 -28.51
CA ASN A 539 13.87 -10.36 -29.04
C ASN A 539 13.34 -11.49 -28.15
N VAL A 540 14.06 -11.83 -27.07
CA VAL A 540 13.76 -12.96 -26.19
C VAL A 540 13.24 -12.49 -24.84
N ILE A 541 12.02 -12.91 -24.49
CA ILE A 541 11.37 -12.61 -23.21
C ILE A 541 10.82 -13.88 -22.55
N TYR A 542 10.70 -13.83 -21.23
CA TYR A 542 10.26 -14.94 -20.39
C TYR A 542 9.14 -14.50 -19.44
N LEU A 543 8.17 -15.37 -19.21
CA LEU A 543 7.06 -15.15 -18.30
C LEU A 543 6.95 -16.32 -17.31
N ALA A 544 6.82 -16.00 -16.02
CA ALA A 544 6.68 -16.98 -14.94
C ALA A 544 5.22 -17.42 -14.74
N GLY A 545 5.01 -18.47 -13.94
CA GLY A 545 3.71 -19.07 -13.62
C GLY A 545 3.81 -20.59 -13.47
N GLN A 546 2.72 -21.33 -13.70
CA GLN A 546 2.78 -22.80 -13.69
C GLN A 546 3.73 -23.34 -14.78
N GLN A 547 3.94 -22.58 -15.85
CA GLN A 547 4.90 -22.88 -16.90
C GLN A 547 5.81 -21.68 -17.13
N VAL A 548 7.12 -21.83 -17.03
CA VAL A 548 7.99 -20.78 -17.56
C VAL A 548 7.93 -20.86 -19.08
N VAL A 549 7.46 -19.79 -19.71
CA VAL A 549 7.34 -19.70 -21.17
C VAL A 549 8.34 -18.69 -21.72
N ARG A 550 8.92 -19.01 -22.88
CA ARG A 550 9.86 -18.19 -23.65
C ARG A 550 9.15 -17.71 -24.92
N SER A 551 9.35 -16.45 -25.28
CA SER A 551 9.07 -15.93 -26.62
C SER A 551 10.37 -15.47 -27.24
N THR A 552 10.60 -15.81 -28.50
CA THR A 552 11.73 -15.32 -29.33
C THR A 552 11.26 -14.28 -30.37
N SER A 553 9.98 -13.90 -30.30
CA SER A 553 9.28 -12.97 -31.18
C SER A 553 8.61 -11.86 -30.36
N ILE A 554 9.28 -11.36 -29.32
CA ILE A 554 8.82 -10.22 -28.47
C ILE A 554 7.37 -10.36 -27.98
N GLY A 555 6.93 -11.58 -27.69
CA GLY A 555 5.61 -11.88 -27.13
C GLY A 555 4.52 -12.23 -28.15
N GLU A 556 4.86 -12.44 -29.43
CA GLU A 556 3.90 -12.90 -30.45
C GLU A 556 3.62 -14.40 -30.35
N ASP A 557 4.67 -15.20 -30.19
CA ASP A 557 4.59 -16.65 -30.01
C ASP A 557 5.32 -17.08 -28.74
N TRP A 558 4.86 -18.16 -28.10
CA TRP A 558 5.37 -18.63 -26.83
C TRP A 558 5.55 -20.15 -26.82
N GLU A 559 6.63 -20.61 -26.18
CA GLU A 559 6.91 -22.02 -25.95
C GLU A 559 7.23 -22.28 -24.47
N THR A 560 6.83 -23.43 -23.95
CA THR A 560 7.15 -23.84 -22.58
C THR A 560 8.60 -24.34 -22.49
N ILE A 561 9.39 -23.76 -21.59
CA ILE A 561 10.78 -24.15 -21.32
C ILE A 561 10.97 -24.80 -19.93
N PHE A 562 9.97 -24.67 -19.06
CA PHE A 562 9.91 -25.32 -17.75
C PHE A 562 8.44 -25.48 -17.35
N ASP A 563 8.08 -26.61 -16.75
CA ASP A 563 6.74 -26.88 -16.25
C ASP A 563 6.81 -27.36 -14.80
N VAL A 564 6.22 -26.61 -13.88
CA VAL A 564 6.30 -26.98 -12.45
C VAL A 564 5.59 -28.30 -12.16
N ARG A 565 4.67 -28.73 -13.03
CA ARG A 565 3.90 -29.98 -12.87
C ARG A 565 4.74 -31.23 -13.12
N ASP A 566 5.89 -31.08 -13.77
CA ASP A 566 6.87 -32.15 -13.93
C ASP A 566 7.72 -32.36 -12.66
N HIS A 567 7.46 -31.58 -11.61
CA HIS A 567 8.18 -31.61 -10.35
C HIS A 567 7.22 -31.75 -9.16
N ASP A 568 7.37 -32.84 -8.41
CA ASP A 568 6.49 -33.16 -7.28
C ASP A 568 6.42 -32.02 -6.25
N GLY A 569 5.19 -31.68 -5.85
CA GLY A 569 4.90 -30.72 -4.78
C GLY A 569 5.00 -29.25 -5.16
N LEU A 570 5.32 -28.90 -6.42
CA LEU A 570 5.40 -27.52 -6.88
C LEU A 570 4.10 -27.03 -7.52
N PHE A 571 3.73 -25.79 -7.23
CA PHE A 571 2.52 -25.14 -7.71
C PHE A 571 2.78 -24.08 -8.78
N THR A 572 3.89 -23.33 -8.67
CA THR A 572 4.20 -22.19 -9.54
C THR A 572 5.70 -21.86 -9.57
N ALA A 573 6.20 -21.41 -10.72
CA ALA A 573 7.46 -20.70 -10.82
C ALA A 573 7.18 -19.21 -10.56
N TYR A 574 7.55 -18.75 -9.38
CA TYR A 574 7.14 -17.45 -8.83
C TYR A 574 8.00 -16.29 -9.36
N LYS A 575 9.33 -16.40 -9.40
CA LYS A 575 10.21 -15.35 -9.95
C LYS A 575 11.31 -15.92 -10.84
N LEU A 576 11.77 -15.10 -11.79
CA LEU A 576 12.86 -15.40 -12.71
C LEU A 576 14.03 -14.44 -12.46
N PHE A 577 15.23 -14.98 -12.43
CA PHE A 577 16.48 -14.21 -12.28
C PHE A 577 17.44 -14.60 -13.39
N LEU A 578 18.00 -13.61 -14.08
CA LEU A 578 18.88 -13.78 -15.25
C LEU A 578 20.29 -13.32 -14.90
N SER A 579 21.29 -13.94 -15.52
CA SER A 579 22.67 -13.41 -15.46
C SER A 579 22.80 -12.18 -16.35
N GLU A 580 23.47 -11.15 -15.84
CA GLU A 580 23.74 -9.89 -16.56
C GLU A 580 24.82 -10.03 -17.65
N THR A 581 25.60 -11.11 -17.63
CA THR A 581 26.77 -11.33 -18.49
C THR A 581 26.69 -12.62 -19.31
N ASN A 582 25.89 -13.60 -18.88
CA ASN A 582 25.67 -14.85 -19.61
C ASN A 582 24.19 -15.01 -19.99
N PRO A 583 23.82 -14.86 -21.28
CA PRO A 583 22.43 -14.88 -21.70
C PRO A 583 21.80 -16.27 -21.61
N ASP A 584 22.59 -17.33 -21.44
CA ASP A 584 22.11 -18.71 -21.32
C ASP A 584 21.76 -19.10 -19.88
N VAL A 585 21.98 -18.23 -18.90
CA VAL A 585 21.79 -18.52 -17.49
C VAL A 585 20.50 -17.94 -16.94
N MET A 586 19.68 -18.80 -16.32
CA MET A 586 18.50 -18.42 -15.55
C MET A 586 18.40 -19.22 -14.26
N TYR A 587 17.97 -18.55 -13.20
CA TYR A 587 17.51 -19.14 -11.96
C TYR A 587 15.98 -18.94 -11.85
N ILE A 588 15.27 -19.98 -11.46
CA ILE A 588 13.81 -19.96 -11.25
C ILE A 588 13.48 -20.29 -9.81
N TYR A 589 12.78 -19.37 -9.16
CA TYR A 589 12.28 -19.53 -7.80
C TYR A 589 10.87 -20.11 -7.87
N CYS A 590 10.73 -21.37 -7.47
CA CYS A 590 9.47 -22.10 -7.45
C CYS A 590 8.90 -22.23 -6.03
N LEU A 591 7.57 -22.30 -5.95
CA LEU A 591 6.80 -22.46 -4.71
C LEU A 591 5.95 -23.72 -4.78
N GLY A 592 5.88 -24.44 -3.66
CA GLY A 592 4.92 -25.52 -3.42
C GLY A 592 3.69 -25.09 -2.64
N GLU A 593 2.92 -26.06 -2.15
CA GLU A 593 1.78 -25.81 -1.25
C GLU A 593 2.24 -25.10 0.03
N GLU A 594 3.36 -25.56 0.61
CA GLU A 594 4.03 -24.89 1.70
C GLU A 594 4.94 -23.77 1.16
N LYS A 595 4.35 -22.59 0.98
CA LYS A 595 5.01 -21.42 0.34
C LYS A 595 6.31 -20.95 1.03
N HIS A 596 6.59 -21.41 2.24
CA HIS A 596 7.81 -21.08 2.98
C HIS A 596 8.97 -22.05 2.71
N HIS A 597 8.77 -23.10 1.93
CA HIS A 597 9.81 -24.05 1.52
C HIS A 597 10.09 -23.91 0.01
N PRO A 598 10.78 -22.83 -0.41
CA PRO A 598 11.03 -22.55 -1.82
C PRO A 598 11.95 -23.60 -2.45
N VAL A 599 11.81 -23.84 -3.75
CA VAL A 599 12.77 -24.63 -4.54
C VAL A 599 13.39 -23.75 -5.61
N LEU A 600 14.71 -23.77 -5.71
CA LEU A 600 15.46 -23.03 -6.71
C LEU A 600 15.99 -24.00 -7.76
N PHE A 601 15.71 -23.73 -9.03
CA PHE A 601 16.40 -24.39 -10.14
C PHE A 601 17.25 -23.39 -10.91
N ARG A 602 18.28 -23.88 -11.59
CA ARG A 602 19.06 -23.10 -12.53
C ARG A 602 19.33 -23.86 -13.83
N THR A 603 19.65 -23.12 -14.88
CA THR A 603 20.13 -23.62 -16.17
C THR A 603 21.20 -22.70 -16.71
N ASN A 604 22.09 -23.23 -17.56
CA ASN A 604 23.04 -22.49 -18.38
C ASN A 604 22.86 -22.78 -19.87
N ARG A 605 21.67 -23.23 -20.28
CA ARG A 605 21.32 -23.62 -21.65
C ARG A 605 20.01 -22.97 -22.12
N LEU A 606 19.69 -21.79 -21.60
CA LEU A 606 18.38 -21.16 -21.74
C LEU A 606 17.99 -20.86 -23.21
N ASN A 607 18.95 -20.62 -24.10
CA ASN A 607 18.70 -20.29 -25.50
C ASN A 607 18.90 -21.46 -26.48
N GLU A 608 18.90 -22.71 -26.01
CA GLU A 608 18.86 -23.87 -26.91
C GLU A 608 17.66 -23.78 -27.86
N GLU A 609 17.90 -24.06 -29.16
CA GLU A 609 16.86 -24.03 -30.20
C GLU A 609 15.73 -25.03 -29.89
N SER A 610 16.10 -26.20 -29.37
CA SER A 610 15.15 -27.24 -28.96
C SER A 610 14.97 -27.19 -27.46
N VAL A 611 13.75 -26.92 -26.99
CA VAL A 611 13.41 -26.92 -25.55
C VAL A 611 13.79 -28.22 -24.83
N LEU A 612 13.79 -29.36 -25.54
CA LEU A 612 14.22 -30.66 -25.01
C LEU A 612 15.70 -30.75 -24.62
N ARG A 613 16.52 -29.77 -25.02
CA ARG A 613 17.95 -29.69 -24.66
C ARG A 613 18.22 -28.75 -23.49
N ILE A 614 17.19 -28.00 -23.05
CA ILE A 614 17.28 -27.17 -21.85
C ILE A 614 17.22 -28.11 -20.65
N THR A 615 18.29 -28.12 -19.87
CA THR A 615 18.40 -28.94 -18.67
C THR A 615 18.39 -28.05 -17.44
N TRP A 616 17.62 -28.45 -16.43
CA TRP A 616 17.46 -27.74 -15.17
C TRP A 616 18.08 -28.56 -14.04
N GLU A 617 18.83 -27.89 -13.18
CA GLU A 617 19.39 -28.49 -11.97
C GLU A 617 18.85 -27.79 -10.72
N ARG A 618 18.64 -28.55 -9.65
CA ARG A 618 18.22 -28.00 -8.36
C ARG A 618 19.41 -27.38 -7.65
N VAL A 619 19.19 -26.24 -7.03
CA VAL A 619 20.16 -25.55 -6.17
C VAL A 619 19.71 -25.73 -4.72
N GLU A 620 20.57 -26.31 -3.89
CA GLU A 620 20.30 -26.40 -2.45
C GLU A 620 20.35 -25.01 -1.82
N LEU A 621 19.24 -24.60 -1.20
CA LEU A 621 19.13 -23.32 -0.52
C LEU A 621 19.69 -23.37 0.91
N PRO A 622 20.25 -22.27 1.42
CA PRO A 622 20.83 -22.24 2.77
C PRO A 622 19.78 -22.30 3.89
N SER A 623 18.53 -21.93 3.58
CA SER A 623 17.45 -21.91 4.54
C SER A 623 16.07 -21.78 3.87
N ASP A 624 15.03 -22.14 4.60
CA ASP A 624 13.63 -21.96 4.20
C ASP A 624 13.15 -20.52 4.36
N GLY A 625 12.21 -20.07 3.55
CA GLY A 625 11.59 -18.75 3.69
C GLY A 625 11.38 -18.04 2.37
N TRP A 626 10.83 -16.83 2.45
CA TRP A 626 10.50 -16.05 1.26
C TRP A 626 11.74 -15.40 0.66
N ILE A 627 12.03 -15.69 -0.61
CA ILE A 627 13.14 -15.08 -1.34
C ILE A 627 12.69 -13.75 -1.94
N SER A 628 13.26 -12.65 -1.43
CA SER A 628 12.98 -11.31 -1.94
C SER A 628 13.71 -11.04 -3.25
N GLY A 629 14.94 -11.54 -3.39
CA GLY A 629 15.66 -11.50 -4.67
C GLY A 629 16.93 -12.36 -4.72
N ILE A 630 17.43 -12.55 -5.94
CA ILE A 630 18.69 -13.25 -6.23
C ILE A 630 19.50 -12.38 -7.19
N ALA A 631 20.79 -12.19 -6.87
CA ALA A 631 21.76 -11.62 -7.79
C ALA A 631 22.74 -12.72 -8.22
N ILE A 632 23.01 -12.84 -9.52
CA ILE A 632 23.93 -13.84 -10.08
C ILE A 632 25.26 -13.15 -10.34
N ASP A 633 26.36 -13.79 -9.97
CA ASP A 633 27.70 -13.24 -10.16
C ASP A 633 28.04 -13.13 -11.66
N PRO A 634 28.51 -11.96 -12.13
CA PRO A 634 28.79 -11.69 -13.53
C PRO A 634 30.03 -12.44 -14.05
N ASP A 635 30.96 -12.79 -13.16
CA ASP A 635 32.20 -13.50 -13.51
C ASP A 635 32.02 -15.03 -13.42
N ASP A 636 31.09 -15.49 -12.57
CA ASP A 636 30.85 -16.91 -12.33
C ASP A 636 29.38 -17.21 -12.06
N TRP A 637 28.68 -17.66 -13.10
CA TRP A 637 27.25 -17.93 -13.04
C TRP A 637 26.81 -18.98 -12.01
N GLU A 638 27.74 -19.81 -11.50
CA GLU A 638 27.43 -20.76 -10.44
C GLU A 638 27.30 -20.09 -9.07
N LYS A 639 27.89 -18.90 -8.90
CA LYS A 639 27.84 -18.09 -7.69
C LYS A 639 26.67 -17.11 -7.73
N CYS A 640 26.09 -16.87 -6.55
CA CYS A 640 24.97 -15.95 -6.40
C CYS A 640 24.83 -15.44 -4.97
N TRP A 641 24.00 -14.41 -4.82
CA TRP A 641 23.51 -13.92 -3.55
C TRP A 641 22.00 -14.13 -3.49
N VAL A 642 21.51 -14.64 -2.38
CA VAL A 642 20.08 -14.85 -2.12
C VAL A 642 19.69 -13.99 -0.92
N ALA A 643 18.69 -13.14 -1.13
CA ALA A 643 18.09 -12.32 -0.09
C ALA A 643 16.73 -12.91 0.33
N TYR A 644 16.49 -12.95 1.64
CA TYR A 644 15.28 -13.43 2.27
C TYR A 644 14.56 -12.29 2.97
N GLN A 645 13.23 -12.29 2.87
CA GLN A 645 12.39 -11.34 3.58
C GLN A 645 12.21 -11.83 5.03
N ARG A 646 12.99 -11.28 5.97
CA ARG A 646 12.99 -11.68 7.38
C ARG A 646 13.20 -10.50 8.33
N HIS A 647 12.57 -10.58 9.50
CA HIS A 647 12.80 -9.65 10.60
C HIS A 647 14.04 -10.03 11.41
N GLU A 648 14.24 -11.31 11.71
CA GLU A 648 15.36 -11.77 12.56
C GLU A 648 16.73 -11.51 11.93
N PRO A 649 17.74 -11.06 12.70
CA PRO A 649 19.06 -10.70 12.17
C PRO A 649 19.74 -11.81 11.36
N GLU A 650 19.55 -13.08 11.71
CA GLU A 650 20.19 -14.20 11.04
C GLU A 650 19.49 -14.63 9.74
N GLY A 651 20.30 -15.00 8.75
CA GLY A 651 19.83 -15.62 7.52
C GLY A 651 19.01 -14.71 6.61
N LYS A 652 19.34 -13.42 6.58
CA LYS A 652 18.71 -12.44 5.66
C LYS A 652 19.33 -12.48 4.27
N VAL A 653 20.65 -12.61 4.19
CA VAL A 653 21.37 -12.55 2.92
C VAL A 653 22.49 -13.57 2.96
N PHE A 654 22.50 -14.47 1.98
CA PHE A 654 23.53 -15.48 1.84
C PHE A 654 24.28 -15.32 0.52
N ARG A 655 25.61 -15.43 0.58
CA ARG A 655 26.47 -15.56 -0.60
C ARG A 655 26.82 -17.03 -0.82
N TYR A 656 26.58 -17.54 -2.02
CA TYR A 656 27.09 -18.84 -2.45
C TYR A 656 28.45 -18.69 -3.11
N THR A 657 29.42 -19.49 -2.66
CA THR A 657 30.80 -19.44 -3.14
C THR A 657 31.10 -20.43 -4.27
N GLY A 658 30.11 -21.21 -4.71
CA GLY A 658 30.30 -22.40 -5.56
C GLY A 658 30.46 -23.70 -4.74
N GLU A 659 30.82 -23.60 -3.46
CA GLU A 659 30.98 -24.77 -2.57
C GLU A 659 30.05 -24.70 -1.36
N LYS A 660 29.89 -23.51 -0.77
CA LYS A 660 29.11 -23.30 0.45
C LYS A 660 28.40 -21.96 0.47
N TRP A 661 27.35 -21.90 1.28
CA TRP A 661 26.63 -20.68 1.64
C TRP A 661 27.28 -19.99 2.83
N ILE A 662 27.37 -18.67 2.77
CA ILE A 662 27.88 -17.81 3.84
C ILE A 662 26.82 -16.77 4.15
N ASP A 663 26.32 -16.76 5.38
CA ASP A 663 25.44 -15.69 5.87
C ASP A 663 26.23 -14.39 6.01
N ILE A 664 25.83 -13.37 5.25
CA ILE A 664 26.42 -12.04 5.23
C ILE A 664 25.41 -10.97 5.66
N GLY A 665 24.25 -11.34 6.22
CA GLY A 665 23.16 -10.41 6.53
C GLY A 665 23.03 -10.00 8.00
N LYS A 666 23.87 -10.53 8.90
CA LYS A 666 23.70 -10.41 10.36
C LYS A 666 23.72 -8.97 10.89
N ASP A 667 24.49 -8.12 10.25
CA ASP A 667 24.68 -6.71 10.56
C ASP A 667 23.59 -5.79 9.99
N LEU A 668 22.66 -6.32 9.19
CA LEU A 668 21.43 -5.60 8.76
C LEU A 668 20.39 -5.47 9.89
N GLY A 669 20.63 -6.10 11.05
CA GLY A 669 19.73 -6.01 12.20
C GLY A 669 18.30 -6.42 11.87
N TYR A 670 17.33 -5.56 12.15
CA TYR A 670 15.91 -5.82 11.89
C TYR A 670 15.43 -5.34 10.51
N ALA A 671 16.32 -4.86 9.65
CA ALA A 671 15.94 -4.42 8.31
C ALA A 671 15.46 -5.58 7.45
N VAL A 672 14.26 -5.46 6.89
CA VAL A 672 13.64 -6.44 6.01
C VAL A 672 14.05 -6.14 4.58
N VAL A 673 14.73 -7.09 3.93
CA VAL A 673 15.23 -6.93 2.56
C VAL A 673 14.14 -7.28 1.54
N GLU A 674 13.85 -6.34 0.65
CA GLU A 674 12.76 -6.39 -0.33
C GLU A 674 13.25 -6.61 -1.77
N CYS A 675 14.45 -6.11 -2.10
CA CYS A 675 15.06 -6.33 -3.41
C CYS A 675 16.60 -6.27 -3.32
N ILE A 676 17.25 -6.78 -4.38
CA ILE A 676 18.70 -6.81 -4.55
C ILE A 676 19.05 -6.36 -5.96
N ALA A 677 20.10 -5.58 -6.11
CA ALA A 677 20.73 -5.23 -7.39
C ALA A 677 22.25 -5.40 -7.29
N LEU A 678 22.86 -5.85 -8.38
CA LEU A 678 24.31 -6.01 -8.48
C LEU A 678 24.85 -5.04 -9.53
N ASP A 679 25.87 -4.28 -9.16
CA ASP A 679 26.61 -3.49 -10.14
C ASP A 679 27.66 -4.36 -10.85
N LYS A 680 27.35 -4.77 -12.08
CA LYS A 680 28.23 -5.63 -12.89
C LYS A 680 29.54 -4.98 -13.32
N ASN A 681 29.67 -3.66 -13.19
CA ASN A 681 30.91 -2.94 -13.52
C ASN A 681 31.82 -2.75 -12.30
N SER A 682 31.41 -3.27 -11.14
CA SER A 682 32.12 -3.11 -9.87
C SER A 682 32.75 -4.42 -9.37
N GLU A 683 33.60 -4.33 -8.34
CA GLU A 683 34.16 -5.48 -7.64
C GLU A 683 33.13 -6.09 -6.65
N GLU A 684 32.10 -6.76 -7.18
CA GLU A 684 30.97 -7.37 -6.44
C GLU A 684 30.14 -6.39 -5.58
N ARG A 685 29.93 -5.15 -6.02
CA ARG A 685 29.06 -4.22 -5.29
C ARG A 685 27.60 -4.60 -5.42
N ILE A 686 26.95 -4.79 -4.27
CA ILE A 686 25.54 -5.12 -4.15
C ILE A 686 24.81 -4.01 -3.43
N TYR A 687 23.64 -3.68 -3.95
CA TYR A 687 22.65 -2.83 -3.31
C TYR A 687 21.46 -3.68 -2.84
N LEU A 688 21.01 -3.44 -1.61
CA LEU A 688 19.80 -4.03 -1.05
C LEU A 688 18.78 -2.95 -0.77
N GLY A 689 17.58 -3.12 -1.31
CA GLY A 689 16.43 -2.34 -0.91
C GLY A 689 15.80 -2.95 0.33
N SER A 690 15.50 -2.12 1.33
CA SER A 690 14.85 -2.54 2.56
C SER A 690 13.74 -1.58 2.98
N ASN A 691 13.10 -1.87 4.11
CA ASN A 691 12.20 -0.93 4.80
C ASN A 691 12.93 0.22 5.54
N TYR A 692 14.26 0.21 5.59
CA TYR A 692 15.08 1.25 6.23
C TYR A 692 15.95 2.05 5.24
N GLY A 693 15.71 1.88 3.94
CA GLY A 693 16.50 2.51 2.88
C GLY A 693 17.33 1.51 2.08
N VAL A 694 18.45 1.98 1.54
CA VAL A 694 19.31 1.21 0.65
C VAL A 694 20.61 0.88 1.34
N PHE A 695 20.90 -0.41 1.48
CA PHE A 695 22.18 -0.87 2.00
C PHE A 695 23.11 -1.24 0.85
N THR A 696 24.41 -1.01 1.04
CA THR A 696 25.44 -1.38 0.05
C THR A 696 26.59 -2.15 0.70
N ARG A 697 27.24 -3.00 -0.10
CA ARG A 697 28.44 -3.76 0.26
C ARG A 697 29.22 -4.14 -0.99
N ASP A 698 30.54 -4.12 -0.94
CA ASP A 698 31.44 -4.61 -2.01
C ASP A 698 32.20 -5.90 -1.60
N ARG A 699 33.04 -6.45 -2.51
CA ARG A 699 33.85 -7.67 -2.29
C ARG A 699 34.77 -7.58 -1.07
N TYR A 700 35.25 -6.39 -0.72
CA TYR A 700 36.20 -6.15 0.38
C TYR A 700 35.52 -5.70 1.68
N GLY A 701 34.30 -5.20 1.57
CA GLY A 701 33.44 -4.79 2.65
C GLY A 701 33.11 -5.97 3.56
N LYS A 702 33.32 -5.77 4.87
CA LYS A 702 32.94 -6.74 5.90
C LYS A 702 31.53 -6.50 6.44
N GLU A 703 31.00 -5.30 6.26
CA GLU A 703 29.74 -4.83 6.83
C GLU A 703 28.91 -4.10 5.77
N TRP A 704 27.58 -4.10 5.93
CA TRP A 704 26.64 -3.31 5.16
C TRP A 704 26.64 -1.86 5.62
N THR A 705 26.57 -0.94 4.66
CA THR A 705 26.45 0.50 4.91
C THR A 705 25.11 0.99 4.42
N ASN A 706 24.35 1.72 5.24
CA ASN A 706 23.10 2.35 4.85
C ASN A 706 23.38 3.67 4.11
N LEU A 707 22.82 3.82 2.92
CA LEU A 707 22.85 5.04 2.12
C LEU A 707 21.66 5.92 2.52
N THR A 708 21.93 6.94 3.33
CA THR A 708 20.88 7.82 3.86
C THR A 708 20.50 8.89 2.86
N GLY A 709 19.27 9.43 2.96
CA GLY A 709 18.72 10.42 2.02
C GLY A 709 17.42 9.99 1.35
N MET A 710 17.02 8.72 1.53
CA MET A 710 15.73 8.20 1.11
C MET A 710 14.66 8.38 2.20
N PRO A 711 13.38 8.49 1.81
CA PRO A 711 12.28 8.45 2.77
C PRO A 711 12.14 7.06 3.44
N GLY A 712 11.63 7.04 4.68
CA GLY A 712 11.33 5.84 5.47
C GLY A 712 10.16 5.02 4.92
N VAL A 713 10.34 4.44 3.73
CA VAL A 713 9.38 3.58 3.03
C VAL A 713 10.08 2.30 2.54
N TRP A 714 9.32 1.38 1.96
CA TRP A 714 9.88 0.12 1.47
C TRP A 714 10.48 0.31 0.07
N MET A 715 11.74 -0.11 -0.10
CA MET A 715 12.42 -0.10 -1.39
C MET A 715 12.13 -1.41 -2.14
N LYS A 716 11.18 -1.40 -3.08
CA LYS A 716 10.60 -2.62 -3.68
C LYS A 716 11.31 -3.10 -4.94
N SER A 717 11.94 -2.21 -5.68
CA SER A 717 12.56 -2.55 -6.96
C SER A 717 13.73 -1.63 -7.25
N MET A 718 14.72 -2.14 -7.98
CA MET A 718 15.92 -1.40 -8.38
C MET A 718 16.27 -1.71 -9.83
N ALA A 719 16.80 -0.72 -10.53
CA ALA A 719 17.42 -0.88 -11.84
C ALA A 719 18.63 0.04 -11.95
N ILE A 720 19.64 -0.36 -12.71
CA ILE A 720 20.86 0.44 -12.92
C ILE A 720 20.88 0.95 -14.35
N ASN A 721 21.09 2.26 -14.51
CA ASN A 721 21.47 2.85 -15.78
C ASN A 721 23.00 2.94 -15.83
N TYR A 722 23.63 2.06 -16.60
CA TYR A 722 25.09 2.01 -16.74
C TYR A 722 25.65 3.09 -17.67
N VAL A 723 24.79 3.78 -18.43
CA VAL A 723 25.20 4.91 -19.27
C VAL A 723 25.42 6.15 -18.41
N THR A 724 24.49 6.43 -17.49
CA THR A 724 24.57 7.59 -16.58
C THR A 724 25.22 7.26 -15.23
N ASN A 725 25.56 5.99 -14.97
CA ASN A 725 26.00 5.47 -13.68
C ASN A 725 25.03 5.82 -12.54
N GLN A 726 23.74 5.52 -12.74
CA GLN A 726 22.70 5.82 -11.77
C GLN A 726 21.96 4.58 -11.30
N LEU A 727 21.69 4.51 -10.00
CA LEU A 727 20.77 3.55 -9.39
C LEU A 727 19.37 4.18 -9.32
N ILE A 728 18.39 3.52 -9.93
CA ILE A 728 16.98 3.89 -9.92
C ILE A 728 16.23 2.95 -8.96
N ILE A 729 15.38 3.51 -8.11
CA ILE A 729 14.69 2.78 -7.04
C ILE A 729 13.20 3.07 -7.10
N GLY A 730 12.41 2.01 -7.22
CA GLY A 730 10.96 2.04 -7.01
C GLY A 730 10.63 1.84 -5.54
N THR A 731 9.86 2.77 -4.98
CA THR A 731 9.45 2.74 -3.57
C THR A 731 7.97 2.42 -3.41
N HIS A 732 7.60 1.81 -2.29
CA HIS A 732 6.21 1.64 -1.90
C HIS A 732 5.75 2.88 -1.13
N GLY A 733 5.30 3.91 -1.86
CA GLY A 733 4.66 5.09 -1.29
C GLY A 733 5.34 6.42 -1.63
N ARG A 734 6.53 6.45 -2.23
CA ARG A 734 7.21 7.71 -2.60
C ARG A 734 7.62 7.75 -4.07
N GLY A 735 7.01 6.91 -4.91
CA GLY A 735 7.30 6.83 -6.34
C GLY A 735 8.72 6.34 -6.63
N VAL A 736 9.34 6.90 -7.66
CA VAL A 736 10.67 6.54 -8.14
C VAL A 736 11.71 7.56 -7.71
N TRP A 737 12.88 7.06 -7.30
CA TRP A 737 14.03 7.84 -6.88
C TRP A 737 15.28 7.42 -7.65
N ALA A 738 16.27 8.30 -7.72
CA ALA A 738 17.56 8.04 -8.35
C ALA A 738 18.71 8.57 -7.51
N CYS A 739 19.87 7.95 -7.62
CA CYS A 739 21.15 8.47 -7.14
C CYS A 739 22.27 8.00 -8.07
N ASP A 740 23.43 8.65 -7.97
CA ASP A 740 24.62 8.16 -8.65
C ASP A 740 25.11 6.86 -7.98
N LEU A 741 25.70 5.96 -8.77
CA LEU A 741 26.41 4.81 -8.23
C LEU A 741 27.60 5.29 -7.39
N LEU A 742 28.02 4.45 -6.46
CA LEU A 742 29.23 4.73 -5.68
C LEU A 742 30.45 4.55 -6.60
N GLU A 743 31.52 5.31 -6.34
CA GLU A 743 32.80 5.14 -7.04
C GLU A 743 33.53 3.86 -6.64
#